data_AF-A0A1T3BJE8-F1
#
_entry.id   AF-A0A1T3BJE8-F1
#
_cell.length_a   1.000
_cell.length_b   1.000
_cell.length_c   1.000
_cell.angle_alpha   90.00
_cell.angle_beta   90.00
_cell.angle_gamma   90.00
#
_symmetry.space_group_name_H-M   'P 1'
#
loop_
_entity.id
_entity.type
_entity.pdbx_description
1 polymer ?
#
loop_
_entity_poly.entity_id
_entity_poly.type
_entity_poly.pdbx_seq_one_letter_code
_entity_poly.pdbx_strand_id
1 'polypeptide(L)'
;MAGEGEVTLTSVGVEGFETGVKVSKGMVMISGASTKITAKGQNAVGLQITGEGKAIVTGATITAEGDRAVGLQITGGKAEVTGATIKGNGGRSGTSKGVVVDTLSEEGVKLTNVTIESFATGMEVKKGTVKISGESKIAGISTGLSVQGGTVTMTRGTISEGGVYMSGGTLMLEGVTVSGNNGVRMSGGTFKMIRGKITGSETSTGVDMSGKGEVTLEEVDISEVTMGVQMLGGKKLTMERGSITVVENGVGVSVEGGEEVTVNLDGTKITGSGTSRNGVYVGSSVTGAVTLKDVMISQVRKGVEVKGGATASLTLTDVMVSGVQMGVSMMGGKSLTMTKGSIGFTRSYGVYVGGEMTAKLTKTVITGSGGGNGGTGVYATGGEVTLTDVTISQVGTGVDISGGKSLTMKDGMIKEFTTAGVSVGRFATRADLTGTIITGKGSGTGVKVEDKRTSANLTLTNVTVSEVATGVEMNGAGALTVKGGTIKGVQTGIDMSGSGALMISGSSTIEFTSDNGYGVYVGKDVTRATLTGTRIMGRGSGTGVYVKGGNVTLALTDVTVSGIETGVEMNGTGALMISGSSTIQFTGEYGVKVGKGVTRADLTETKIRGKGGGTGVYVAHEGKVAMALTDVNISEVTTGLYMMGNGALTVSGNSTTINFAGGMGSMWEVL
;
A
#
# COMPACT_ATOMS: atom_id res chain seq x y z
N MET A 1 22.54 -4.42 -61.87
CA MET A 1 21.38 -4.14 -62.73
C MET A 1 21.01 -2.66 -62.66
N ALA A 2 20.90 -2.00 -63.82
CA ALA A 2 20.58 -0.57 -63.91
C ALA A 2 19.48 -0.24 -64.95
N GLY A 3 18.89 -1.24 -65.63
CA GLY A 3 17.79 -1.05 -66.60
C GLY A 3 16.48 -1.67 -66.10
N GLU A 4 15.38 -1.46 -66.83
CA GLU A 4 13.99 -1.84 -66.45
C GLU A 4 13.70 -3.35 -66.49
N GLY A 5 14.67 -4.20 -66.87
CA GLY A 5 14.46 -5.62 -67.07
C GLY A 5 14.42 -6.46 -65.79
N GLU A 6 14.49 -7.78 -65.98
CA GLU A 6 14.65 -8.78 -64.93
C GLU A 6 15.97 -9.55 -65.11
N VAL A 7 16.68 -9.85 -64.01
CA VAL A 7 17.86 -10.74 -64.01
C VAL A 7 17.66 -11.81 -62.95
N THR A 8 17.79 -13.08 -63.33
CA THR A 8 17.69 -14.23 -62.43
C THR A 8 19.05 -14.87 -62.20
N LEU A 9 19.44 -15.06 -60.94
CA LEU A 9 20.63 -15.76 -60.48
C LEU A 9 20.21 -17.03 -59.73
N THR A 10 20.46 -18.20 -60.33
CA THR A 10 20.11 -19.50 -59.76
C THR A 10 21.31 -20.43 -59.76
N SER A 11 21.68 -20.95 -58.59
CA SER A 11 22.92 -21.72 -58.36
C SER A 11 24.21 -20.99 -58.78
N VAL A 12 24.26 -19.67 -58.54
CA VAL A 12 25.40 -18.82 -58.95
C VAL A 12 26.29 -18.47 -57.76
N GLY A 13 27.61 -18.50 -57.96
CA GLY A 13 28.60 -17.92 -57.04
C GLY A 13 29.05 -16.54 -57.52
N VAL A 14 28.94 -15.51 -56.69
CA VAL A 14 29.46 -14.15 -56.95
C VAL A 14 30.52 -13.85 -55.90
N GLU A 15 31.78 -13.77 -56.29
CA GLU A 15 32.91 -13.60 -55.36
C GLU A 15 33.96 -12.63 -55.93
N GLY A 16 34.81 -12.06 -55.05
CA GLY A 16 35.92 -11.20 -55.46
C GLY A 16 35.59 -9.70 -55.61
N PHE A 17 34.40 -9.28 -55.21
CA PHE A 17 33.94 -7.89 -55.32
C PHE A 17 33.77 -7.23 -53.96
N GLU A 18 33.97 -5.91 -53.89
CA GLU A 18 33.58 -5.14 -52.70
C GLU A 18 32.06 -4.96 -52.65
N THR A 19 31.36 -4.90 -53.79
CA THR A 19 29.89 -5.01 -53.85
C THR A 19 29.51 -6.24 -54.67
N GLY A 20 28.84 -7.22 -54.06
CA GLY A 20 28.48 -8.47 -54.73
C GLY A 20 27.43 -8.26 -55.82
N VAL A 21 26.23 -7.84 -55.43
CA VAL A 21 25.12 -7.53 -56.37
C VAL A 21 24.59 -6.14 -56.09
N LYS A 22 24.40 -5.34 -57.14
CA LYS A 22 23.80 -3.99 -57.06
C LYS A 22 22.59 -3.86 -57.98
N VAL A 23 21.49 -3.32 -57.47
CA VAL A 23 20.24 -3.07 -58.19
C VAL A 23 19.83 -1.61 -58.01
N SER A 24 19.84 -0.83 -59.09
CA SER A 24 19.40 0.58 -59.06
C SER A 24 18.08 0.82 -59.80
N LYS A 25 17.73 -0.07 -60.74
CA LYS A 25 16.48 -0.11 -61.52
C LYS A 25 16.18 -1.56 -61.93
N GLY A 26 14.94 -1.88 -62.27
CA GLY A 26 14.52 -3.23 -62.64
C GLY A 26 14.46 -4.21 -61.47
N MET A 27 14.37 -5.51 -61.77
CA MET A 27 14.24 -6.59 -60.78
C MET A 27 15.38 -7.61 -60.85
N VAL A 28 15.94 -7.99 -59.70
CA VAL A 28 16.85 -9.14 -59.60
C VAL A 28 16.21 -10.24 -58.74
N MET A 29 16.13 -11.45 -59.28
CA MET A 29 15.75 -12.66 -58.56
C MET A 29 16.98 -13.49 -58.24
N ILE A 30 17.21 -13.82 -56.97
CA ILE A 30 18.34 -14.62 -56.48
C ILE A 30 17.75 -15.85 -55.81
N SER A 31 17.99 -17.05 -56.33
CA SER A 31 17.34 -18.26 -55.81
C SER A 31 18.25 -19.47 -55.70
N GLY A 32 17.94 -20.36 -54.76
CA GLY A 32 18.60 -21.65 -54.56
C GLY A 32 19.65 -21.64 -53.45
N ALA A 33 19.67 -22.72 -52.66
CA ALA A 33 20.60 -22.90 -51.52
C ALA A 33 22.08 -22.95 -51.91
N SER A 34 22.37 -23.31 -53.16
CA SER A 34 23.70 -23.31 -53.77
C SER A 34 24.17 -21.90 -54.16
N THR A 35 23.27 -20.91 -54.26
CA THR A 35 23.62 -19.54 -54.64
C THR A 35 24.31 -18.82 -53.50
N LYS A 36 25.53 -18.33 -53.75
CA LYS A 36 26.38 -17.65 -52.77
C LYS A 36 26.86 -16.31 -53.31
N ILE A 37 26.65 -15.24 -52.55
CA ILE A 37 27.18 -13.91 -52.85
C ILE A 37 28.17 -13.57 -51.74
N THR A 38 29.46 -13.42 -52.08
CA THR A 38 30.53 -13.12 -51.12
C THR A 38 31.20 -11.81 -51.50
N ALA A 39 30.96 -10.77 -50.69
CA ALA A 39 31.64 -9.48 -50.82
C ALA A 39 32.76 -9.36 -49.76
N LYS A 40 33.93 -8.87 -50.17
CA LYS A 40 35.10 -8.68 -49.27
C LYS A 40 35.71 -7.30 -49.45
N GLY A 41 36.09 -6.66 -48.34
CA GLY A 41 36.67 -5.32 -48.32
C GLY A 41 36.21 -4.51 -47.11
N GLN A 42 36.91 -3.43 -46.78
CA GLN A 42 36.61 -2.61 -45.59
C GLN A 42 35.13 -2.18 -45.52
N ASN A 43 34.52 -1.85 -46.68
CA ASN A 43 33.12 -1.40 -46.81
C ASN A 43 32.28 -2.38 -47.65
N ALA A 44 32.57 -3.67 -47.59
CA ALA A 44 31.93 -4.67 -48.45
C ALA A 44 30.39 -4.63 -48.34
N VAL A 45 29.68 -4.73 -49.48
CA VAL A 45 28.22 -4.84 -49.53
C VAL A 45 27.82 -6.11 -50.27
N GLY A 46 27.12 -7.03 -49.62
CA GLY A 46 26.66 -8.27 -50.25
C GLY A 46 25.63 -7.99 -51.36
N LEU A 47 24.50 -7.41 -50.99
CA LEU A 47 23.43 -6.98 -51.90
C LEU A 47 23.05 -5.51 -51.64
N GLN A 48 23.18 -4.65 -52.65
CA GLN A 48 22.85 -3.23 -52.59
C GLN A 48 21.63 -2.90 -53.47
N ILE A 49 20.62 -2.26 -52.90
CA ILE A 49 19.38 -1.84 -53.58
C ILE A 49 19.23 -0.34 -53.40
N THR A 50 19.10 0.37 -54.52
CA THR A 50 19.04 1.83 -54.61
C THR A 50 17.98 2.24 -55.63
N GLY A 51 17.62 3.53 -55.69
CA GLY A 51 16.69 4.03 -56.71
C GLY A 51 15.33 3.33 -56.66
N GLU A 52 14.89 2.76 -57.78
CA GLU A 52 13.64 2.00 -57.93
C GLU A 52 13.87 0.49 -57.98
N GLY A 53 15.11 0.03 -57.71
CA GLY A 53 15.50 -1.37 -57.83
C GLY A 53 14.67 -2.33 -56.96
N LYS A 54 14.41 -3.53 -57.48
CA LYS A 54 13.64 -4.57 -56.79
C LYS A 54 14.50 -5.82 -56.65
N ALA A 55 14.57 -6.41 -55.46
CA ALA A 55 15.24 -7.69 -55.27
C ALA A 55 14.32 -8.73 -54.63
N ILE A 56 14.31 -9.94 -55.17
CA ILE A 56 13.66 -11.12 -54.59
C ILE A 56 14.75 -12.15 -54.32
N VAL A 57 14.90 -12.58 -53.07
CA VAL A 57 15.91 -13.56 -52.66
C VAL A 57 15.22 -14.77 -52.03
N THR A 58 15.50 -15.98 -52.49
CA THR A 58 14.90 -17.21 -51.98
C THR A 58 15.97 -18.29 -51.73
N GLY A 59 16.28 -18.56 -50.47
CA GLY A 59 17.18 -19.64 -50.06
C GLY A 59 18.68 -19.40 -50.21
N ALA A 60 19.12 -18.22 -50.66
CA ALA A 60 20.53 -17.95 -50.94
C ALA A 60 21.36 -17.58 -49.70
N THR A 61 22.69 -17.69 -49.79
CA THR A 61 23.62 -17.18 -48.78
C THR A 61 24.28 -15.88 -49.26
N ILE A 62 24.24 -14.84 -48.43
CA ILE A 62 24.89 -13.54 -48.67
C ILE A 62 25.92 -13.30 -47.57
N THR A 63 27.19 -13.26 -47.94
CA THR A 63 28.32 -13.04 -47.05
C THR A 63 28.93 -11.66 -47.32
N ALA A 64 29.15 -10.87 -46.28
CA ALA A 64 29.86 -9.60 -46.37
C ALA A 64 30.95 -9.52 -45.31
N GLU A 65 32.22 -9.52 -45.75
CA GLU A 65 33.40 -9.54 -44.88
C GLU A 65 34.10 -8.18 -44.89
N GLY A 66 34.18 -7.56 -43.71
CA GLY A 66 34.85 -6.28 -43.51
C GLY A 66 34.35 -5.60 -42.24
N ASP A 67 35.12 -4.63 -41.76
CA ASP A 67 34.82 -3.90 -40.52
C ASP A 67 33.52 -3.11 -40.61
N ARG A 68 33.26 -2.47 -41.77
CA ARG A 68 32.08 -1.66 -42.06
C ARG A 68 31.14 -2.34 -43.06
N ALA A 69 31.28 -3.66 -43.20
CA ALA A 69 30.56 -4.43 -44.18
C ALA A 69 29.04 -4.43 -43.91
N VAL A 70 28.25 -4.48 -44.99
CA VAL A 70 26.79 -4.57 -44.97
C VAL A 70 26.33 -5.79 -45.76
N GLY A 71 25.63 -6.74 -45.14
CA GLY A 71 25.10 -7.90 -45.85
C GLY A 71 24.08 -7.51 -46.93
N LEU A 72 23.04 -6.78 -46.52
CA LEU A 72 21.97 -6.28 -47.37
C LEU A 72 21.73 -4.79 -47.10
N GLN A 73 21.93 -3.95 -48.10
CA GLN A 73 21.77 -2.50 -48.00
C GLN A 73 20.63 -2.01 -48.90
N ILE A 74 19.60 -1.40 -48.30
CA ILE A 74 18.46 -0.82 -49.01
C ILE A 74 18.40 0.69 -48.74
N THR A 75 18.76 1.50 -49.72
CA THR A 75 18.62 2.97 -49.69
C THR A 75 17.59 3.50 -50.68
N GLY A 76 17.01 2.60 -51.49
CA GLY A 76 15.91 2.85 -52.41
C GLY A 76 15.23 1.53 -52.78
N GLY A 77 14.10 1.59 -53.48
CA GLY A 77 13.47 0.40 -54.04
C GLY A 77 12.82 -0.55 -53.02
N LYS A 78 12.82 -1.86 -53.30
CA LYS A 78 12.24 -2.89 -52.41
C LYS A 78 13.05 -4.19 -52.37
N ALA A 79 12.89 -4.92 -51.26
CA ALA A 79 13.48 -6.24 -51.08
C ALA A 79 12.49 -7.23 -50.46
N GLU A 80 12.37 -8.42 -51.06
CA GLU A 80 11.66 -9.56 -50.51
C GLU A 80 12.64 -10.72 -50.36
N VAL A 81 12.91 -11.15 -49.12
CA VAL A 81 13.92 -12.15 -48.80
C VAL A 81 13.26 -13.29 -48.02
N THR A 82 13.38 -14.51 -48.52
CA THR A 82 12.79 -15.71 -47.91
C THR A 82 13.84 -16.81 -47.75
N GLY A 83 13.98 -17.38 -46.55
CA GLY A 83 14.85 -18.54 -46.30
C GLY A 83 16.34 -18.29 -46.51
N ALA A 84 16.77 -17.03 -46.56
CA ALA A 84 18.16 -16.67 -46.83
C ALA A 84 19.00 -16.60 -45.56
N THR A 85 20.31 -16.82 -45.71
CA THR A 85 21.30 -16.58 -44.65
C THR A 85 22.17 -15.40 -45.01
N ILE A 86 22.22 -14.39 -44.15
CA ILE A 86 23.06 -13.20 -44.28
C ILE A 86 24.14 -13.28 -43.19
N LYS A 87 25.41 -13.36 -43.60
CA LYS A 87 26.52 -13.71 -42.71
C LYS A 87 27.68 -12.71 -42.79
N GLY A 88 28.16 -12.28 -41.63
CA GLY A 88 29.36 -11.45 -41.48
C GLY A 88 30.59 -12.24 -41.04
N ASN A 89 31.68 -11.53 -40.72
CA ASN A 89 32.94 -12.09 -40.22
C ASN A 89 33.19 -11.81 -38.71
N GLY A 90 32.16 -11.99 -37.89
CA GLY A 90 32.28 -11.95 -36.42
C GLY A 90 32.44 -10.55 -35.81
N GLY A 91 32.03 -9.49 -36.51
CA GLY A 91 31.83 -8.14 -35.96
C GLY A 91 32.97 -7.48 -35.17
N ARG A 92 34.23 -7.87 -35.38
CA ARG A 92 35.40 -7.41 -34.59
C ARG A 92 35.56 -5.89 -34.42
N SER A 93 35.03 -5.09 -35.36
CA SER A 93 35.19 -3.62 -35.40
C SER A 93 33.95 -2.84 -34.90
N GLY A 94 32.90 -3.51 -34.42
CA GLY A 94 31.72 -2.85 -33.85
C GLY A 94 30.84 -2.07 -34.83
N THR A 95 31.17 -2.01 -36.13
CA THR A 95 30.48 -1.16 -37.12
C THR A 95 29.80 -1.90 -38.28
N SER A 96 30.02 -3.21 -38.42
CA SER A 96 29.41 -4.03 -39.48
C SER A 96 27.92 -4.29 -39.24
N LYS A 97 27.14 -4.39 -40.32
CA LYS A 97 25.67 -4.48 -40.27
C LYS A 97 25.15 -5.62 -41.14
N GLY A 98 24.22 -6.42 -40.64
CA GLY A 98 23.61 -7.47 -41.46
C GLY A 98 22.67 -6.91 -42.51
N VAL A 99 21.64 -6.18 -42.07
CA VAL A 99 20.68 -5.51 -42.94
C VAL A 99 20.57 -4.03 -42.58
N VAL A 100 20.57 -3.15 -43.58
CA VAL A 100 20.37 -1.70 -43.41
C VAL A 100 19.21 -1.24 -44.27
N VAL A 101 18.23 -0.58 -43.64
CA VAL A 101 17.05 0.00 -44.32
C VAL A 101 17.00 1.51 -44.10
N ASP A 102 17.16 2.27 -45.19
CA ASP A 102 17.09 3.73 -45.22
C ASP A 102 16.37 4.19 -46.50
N THR A 103 15.10 3.80 -46.62
CA THR A 103 14.27 4.14 -47.78
C THR A 103 12.87 4.55 -47.33
N LEU A 104 12.21 5.43 -48.10
CA LEU A 104 10.81 5.83 -47.89
C LEU A 104 9.86 5.12 -48.87
N SER A 105 10.35 4.12 -49.61
CA SER A 105 9.55 3.31 -50.52
C SER A 105 8.33 2.71 -49.81
N GLU A 106 7.14 2.94 -50.38
CA GLU A 106 5.86 2.44 -49.84
C GLU A 106 5.76 0.90 -49.89
N GLU A 107 6.49 0.24 -50.80
CA GLU A 107 6.49 -1.22 -50.94
C GLU A 107 7.27 -1.95 -49.81
N GLY A 108 8.15 -1.24 -49.08
CA GLY A 108 8.86 -1.72 -47.88
C GLY A 108 9.88 -2.87 -48.10
N VAL A 109 10.36 -3.44 -46.99
CA VAL A 109 11.26 -4.61 -46.95
C VAL A 109 10.55 -5.78 -46.26
N LYS A 110 10.55 -6.97 -46.87
CA LYS A 110 9.96 -8.19 -46.29
C LYS A 110 11.03 -9.25 -46.09
N LEU A 111 11.14 -9.77 -44.86
CA LEU A 111 12.04 -10.85 -44.49
C LEU A 111 11.22 -12.02 -43.92
N THR A 112 11.37 -13.23 -44.44
CA THR A 112 10.65 -14.43 -43.99
C THR A 112 11.60 -15.59 -43.79
N ASN A 113 11.66 -16.19 -42.59
CA ASN A 113 12.61 -17.25 -42.24
C ASN A 113 14.07 -16.89 -42.58
N VAL A 114 14.48 -15.64 -42.33
CA VAL A 114 15.83 -15.15 -42.64
C VAL A 114 16.72 -15.27 -41.41
N THR A 115 17.95 -15.75 -41.60
CA THR A 115 18.98 -15.76 -40.55
C THR A 115 20.02 -14.67 -40.82
N ILE A 116 20.24 -13.79 -39.86
CA ILE A 116 21.28 -12.77 -39.86
C ILE A 116 22.22 -13.06 -38.69
N GLU A 117 23.52 -13.19 -38.96
CA GLU A 117 24.50 -13.54 -37.93
C GLU A 117 25.90 -12.97 -38.19
N SER A 118 26.72 -12.92 -37.14
CA SER A 118 28.14 -12.55 -37.22
C SER A 118 28.41 -11.09 -37.65
N PHE A 119 27.47 -10.19 -37.36
CA PHE A 119 27.63 -8.74 -37.52
C PHE A 119 27.65 -8.04 -36.17
N ALA A 120 28.21 -6.82 -36.09
CA ALA A 120 28.11 -6.02 -34.87
C ALA A 120 26.65 -5.58 -34.61
N THR A 121 25.97 -5.13 -35.66
CA THR A 121 24.51 -4.91 -35.66
C THR A 121 23.83 -5.90 -36.60
N GLY A 122 22.87 -6.68 -36.12
CA GLY A 122 22.13 -7.62 -36.98
C GLY A 122 21.32 -6.85 -38.03
N MET A 123 20.43 -5.98 -37.59
CA MET A 123 19.60 -5.16 -38.45
C MET A 123 19.51 -3.71 -37.97
N GLU A 124 19.61 -2.75 -38.89
CA GLU A 124 19.44 -1.32 -38.64
C GLU A 124 18.36 -0.74 -39.56
N VAL A 125 17.36 -0.10 -38.96
CA VAL A 125 16.27 0.58 -39.65
C VAL A 125 16.30 2.06 -39.30
N LYS A 126 16.57 2.89 -40.30
CA LYS A 126 16.59 4.35 -40.18
C LYS A 126 15.29 4.98 -40.67
N LYS A 127 14.71 4.44 -41.75
CA LYS A 127 13.49 4.92 -42.40
C LYS A 127 12.76 3.75 -43.07
N GLY A 128 11.49 3.98 -43.39
CA GLY A 128 10.66 3.03 -44.15
C GLY A 128 9.98 1.97 -43.30
N THR A 129 9.42 0.97 -43.98
CA THR A 129 8.64 -0.10 -43.35
C THR A 129 9.31 -1.45 -43.56
N VAL A 130 9.50 -2.21 -42.48
CA VAL A 130 10.08 -3.55 -42.49
C VAL A 130 9.10 -4.54 -41.88
N LYS A 131 8.79 -5.62 -42.59
CA LYS A 131 8.00 -6.75 -42.11
C LYS A 131 8.87 -8.00 -42.02
N ILE A 132 8.92 -8.60 -40.84
CA ILE A 132 9.70 -9.78 -40.53
C ILE A 132 8.75 -10.86 -40.04
N SER A 133 8.86 -12.07 -40.57
CA SER A 133 7.95 -13.16 -40.24
C SER A 133 8.63 -14.53 -40.25
N GLY A 134 7.91 -15.52 -39.73
CA GLY A 134 8.40 -16.89 -39.59
C GLY A 134 9.47 -17.01 -38.50
N GLU A 135 10.28 -18.06 -38.57
CA GLU A 135 11.36 -18.33 -37.60
C GLU A 135 12.63 -17.53 -37.94
N SER A 136 12.47 -16.25 -38.26
CA SER A 136 13.60 -15.38 -38.58
C SER A 136 14.48 -15.16 -37.36
N LYS A 137 15.80 -15.19 -37.54
CA LYS A 137 16.80 -14.96 -36.50
C LYS A 137 17.61 -13.71 -36.83
N ILE A 138 17.59 -12.73 -35.94
CA ILE A 138 18.39 -11.50 -36.03
C ILE A 138 19.41 -11.51 -34.90
N ALA A 139 20.63 -11.95 -35.20
CA ALA A 139 21.73 -11.95 -34.25
C ALA A 139 22.74 -10.85 -34.60
N GLY A 140 23.05 -10.01 -33.63
CA GLY A 140 24.10 -9.01 -33.73
C GLY A 140 24.80 -8.86 -32.40
N ILE A 141 26.13 -8.90 -32.43
CA ILE A 141 26.99 -9.04 -31.25
C ILE A 141 26.77 -7.91 -30.26
N SER A 142 26.63 -6.67 -30.76
CA SER A 142 26.38 -5.48 -29.93
C SER A 142 24.90 -5.12 -29.90
N THR A 143 24.23 -5.23 -31.05
CA THR A 143 22.81 -4.91 -31.19
C THR A 143 22.17 -5.91 -32.15
N GLY A 144 21.14 -6.64 -31.72
CA GLY A 144 20.38 -7.48 -32.64
C GLY A 144 19.60 -6.63 -33.64
N LEU A 145 18.69 -5.79 -33.12
CA LEU A 145 17.86 -4.89 -33.92
C LEU A 145 17.98 -3.43 -33.45
N SER A 146 18.36 -2.53 -34.36
CA SER A 146 18.44 -1.09 -34.14
C SER A 146 17.32 -0.37 -34.92
N VAL A 147 16.44 0.34 -34.22
CA VAL A 147 15.38 1.16 -34.81
C VAL A 147 15.63 2.63 -34.48
N GLN A 148 16.10 3.38 -35.47
CA GLN A 148 16.39 4.82 -35.35
C GLN A 148 15.24 5.67 -35.92
N GLY A 149 14.41 5.07 -36.77
CA GLY A 149 13.21 5.64 -37.37
C GLY A 149 12.44 4.58 -38.17
N GLY A 150 11.39 5.00 -38.88
CA GLY A 150 10.55 4.07 -39.65
C GLY A 150 9.67 3.17 -38.77
N THR A 151 9.15 2.10 -39.38
CA THR A 151 8.28 1.10 -38.73
C THR A 151 8.82 -0.31 -38.97
N VAL A 152 8.97 -1.08 -37.89
CA VAL A 152 9.36 -2.49 -37.95
C VAL A 152 8.27 -3.33 -37.29
N THR A 153 7.84 -4.38 -37.99
CA THR A 153 6.95 -5.40 -37.43
C THR A 153 7.63 -6.76 -37.56
N MET A 154 7.78 -7.47 -36.45
CA MET A 154 8.30 -8.84 -36.43
C MET A 154 7.29 -9.78 -35.78
N THR A 155 6.97 -10.87 -36.48
CA THR A 155 6.06 -11.91 -36.01
C THR A 155 6.83 -13.22 -35.91
N ARG A 156 6.93 -13.76 -34.69
CA ARG A 156 7.74 -14.95 -34.32
C ARG A 156 9.25 -14.76 -34.58
N GLY A 157 10.02 -15.77 -34.20
CA GLY A 157 11.47 -15.77 -34.34
C GLY A 157 12.21 -15.15 -33.15
N THR A 158 13.49 -14.83 -33.37
CA THR A 158 14.41 -14.45 -32.29
C THR A 158 15.26 -13.24 -32.64
N ILE A 159 15.42 -12.33 -31.68
CA ILE A 159 16.44 -11.28 -31.69
C ILE A 159 17.43 -11.63 -30.56
N SER A 160 18.70 -11.85 -30.87
CA SER A 160 19.66 -12.38 -29.90
C SER A 160 20.99 -11.63 -29.85
N GLU A 161 21.80 -11.95 -28.84
CA GLU A 161 23.13 -11.39 -28.53
C GLU A 161 23.07 -9.95 -28.00
N GLY A 162 22.72 -8.98 -28.85
CA GLY A 162 22.70 -7.57 -28.50
C GLY A 162 21.33 -7.00 -28.11
N GLY A 163 20.26 -7.81 -28.15
CA GLY A 163 18.89 -7.35 -27.89
C GLY A 163 18.40 -6.29 -28.88
N VAL A 164 17.54 -5.39 -28.41
CA VAL A 164 16.93 -4.31 -29.20
C VAL A 164 17.42 -2.94 -28.72
N TYR A 165 17.73 -2.05 -29.66
CA TYR A 165 18.01 -0.64 -29.40
C TYR A 165 17.06 0.26 -30.20
N MET A 166 16.41 1.21 -29.53
CA MET A 166 15.53 2.20 -30.17
C MET A 166 15.93 3.62 -29.81
N SER A 167 16.18 4.46 -30.82
CA SER A 167 16.29 5.91 -30.64
C SER A 167 15.13 6.70 -31.26
N GLY A 168 14.26 6.03 -32.01
CA GLY A 168 13.07 6.59 -32.65
C GLY A 168 12.21 5.53 -33.33
N GLY A 169 11.25 5.96 -34.16
CA GLY A 169 10.40 5.07 -34.95
C GLY A 169 9.39 4.23 -34.14
N THR A 170 8.84 3.21 -34.79
CA THR A 170 7.86 2.27 -34.22
C THR A 170 8.36 0.85 -34.37
N LEU A 171 8.35 0.08 -33.28
CA LEU A 171 8.66 -1.35 -33.28
C LEU A 171 7.50 -2.15 -32.70
N MET A 172 6.99 -3.11 -33.46
CA MET A 172 6.00 -4.08 -32.99
C MET A 172 6.58 -5.49 -33.08
N LEU A 173 6.63 -6.19 -31.95
CA LEU A 173 7.04 -7.59 -31.85
C LEU A 173 5.84 -8.45 -31.41
N GLU A 174 5.56 -9.54 -32.10
CA GLU A 174 4.52 -10.50 -31.70
C GLU A 174 5.07 -11.92 -31.61
N GLY A 175 5.01 -12.54 -30.43
CA GLY A 175 5.50 -13.91 -30.21
C GLY A 175 7.01 -14.07 -30.43
N VAL A 176 7.79 -13.00 -30.24
CA VAL A 176 9.24 -12.96 -30.46
C VAL A 176 9.97 -13.25 -29.15
N THR A 177 11.13 -13.89 -29.23
CA THR A 177 12.07 -13.97 -28.10
C THR A 177 13.20 -12.97 -28.30
N VAL A 178 13.39 -12.09 -27.33
CA VAL A 178 14.48 -11.10 -27.31
C VAL A 178 15.46 -11.50 -26.21
N SER A 179 16.71 -11.71 -26.59
CA SER A 179 17.80 -12.00 -25.66
C SER A 179 19.02 -11.11 -25.91
N GLY A 180 19.74 -10.82 -24.84
CA GLY A 180 21.01 -10.12 -24.92
C GLY A 180 21.41 -9.51 -23.59
N ASN A 181 22.53 -8.77 -23.61
CA ASN A 181 23.01 -8.10 -22.41
C ASN A 181 21.93 -7.18 -21.82
N ASN A 182 21.17 -6.44 -22.60
CA ASN A 182 19.85 -5.93 -22.19
C ASN A 182 18.81 -6.47 -23.17
N GLY A 183 17.56 -6.61 -22.73
CA GLY A 183 16.48 -7.02 -23.61
C GLY A 183 16.16 -5.93 -24.64
N VAL A 184 15.62 -4.81 -24.17
CA VAL A 184 15.22 -3.66 -24.98
C VAL A 184 15.74 -2.38 -24.33
N ARG A 185 16.53 -1.60 -25.06
CA ARG A 185 16.97 -0.26 -24.66
C ARG A 185 16.31 0.77 -25.55
N MET A 186 15.75 1.82 -24.97
CA MET A 186 15.17 2.91 -25.73
C MET A 186 15.48 4.30 -25.18
N SER A 187 15.69 5.25 -26.08
CA SER A 187 15.76 6.70 -25.79
C SER A 187 14.62 7.49 -26.46
N GLY A 188 13.86 6.87 -27.37
CA GLY A 188 12.71 7.48 -28.04
C GLY A 188 11.92 6.45 -28.87
N GLY A 189 10.81 6.90 -29.46
CA GLY A 189 9.93 6.07 -30.30
C GLY A 189 8.83 5.33 -29.52
N THR A 190 8.14 4.43 -30.23
CA THR A 190 7.06 3.58 -29.67
C THR A 190 7.45 2.11 -29.80
N PHE A 191 7.46 1.41 -28.67
CA PHE A 191 7.69 -0.03 -28.62
C PHE A 191 6.43 -0.76 -28.15
N LYS A 192 5.96 -1.71 -28.95
CA LYS A 192 4.89 -2.63 -28.58
C LYS A 192 5.38 -4.07 -28.69
N MET A 193 5.13 -4.86 -27.66
CA MET A 193 5.34 -6.30 -27.71
C MET A 193 4.09 -7.04 -27.24
N ILE A 194 3.65 -8.01 -28.03
CA ILE A 194 2.48 -8.85 -27.76
C ILE A 194 2.94 -10.30 -27.72
N ARG A 195 2.85 -10.94 -26.56
CA ARG A 195 3.35 -12.30 -26.32
C ARG A 195 4.86 -12.42 -26.56
N GLY A 196 5.45 -13.46 -25.97
CA GLY A 196 6.87 -13.75 -26.12
C GLY A 196 7.67 -13.42 -24.87
N LYS A 197 8.99 -13.45 -25.01
CA LYS A 197 9.91 -13.45 -23.87
C LYS A 197 11.02 -12.43 -24.07
N ILE A 198 11.37 -11.74 -22.98
CA ILE A 198 12.56 -10.92 -22.87
C ILE A 198 13.47 -11.55 -21.80
N THR A 199 14.65 -12.00 -22.20
CA THR A 199 15.67 -12.55 -21.29
C THR A 199 16.91 -11.70 -21.30
N GLY A 200 17.36 -11.31 -20.12
CA GLY A 200 18.59 -10.54 -19.95
C GLY A 200 19.76 -11.38 -19.45
N SER A 201 20.57 -10.75 -18.60
CA SER A 201 21.56 -11.38 -17.76
C SER A 201 21.38 -10.90 -16.32
N GLU A 202 22.01 -11.57 -15.36
CA GLU A 202 21.83 -11.25 -13.94
C GLU A 202 22.21 -9.80 -13.58
N THR A 203 22.95 -9.09 -14.42
CA THR A 203 23.33 -7.68 -14.21
C THR A 203 22.50 -6.68 -14.99
N SER A 204 21.46 -7.13 -15.70
CA SER A 204 20.83 -6.31 -16.74
C SER A 204 19.39 -5.92 -16.52
N THR A 205 18.91 -5.11 -17.46
CA THR A 205 17.55 -4.60 -17.54
C THR A 205 16.82 -5.27 -18.70
N GLY A 206 15.61 -5.78 -18.43
CA GLY A 206 14.71 -6.32 -19.44
C GLY A 206 14.28 -5.25 -20.43
N VAL A 207 13.64 -4.18 -19.94
CA VAL A 207 13.28 -3.00 -20.73
C VAL A 207 13.79 -1.72 -20.06
N ASP A 208 14.65 -0.99 -20.74
CA ASP A 208 15.30 0.23 -20.26
C ASP A 208 14.84 1.45 -21.07
N MET A 209 14.16 2.39 -20.40
CA MET A 209 13.59 3.61 -20.99
C MET A 209 14.34 4.85 -20.50
N SER A 210 15.41 5.21 -21.21
CA SER A 210 16.31 6.33 -20.90
C SER A 210 15.81 7.71 -21.36
N GLY A 211 14.89 7.77 -22.33
CA GLY A 211 14.34 9.01 -22.87
C GLY A 211 12.81 8.96 -23.02
N LYS A 212 12.22 9.88 -23.79
CA LYS A 212 10.76 10.15 -23.80
C LYS A 212 9.91 9.14 -24.58
N GLY A 213 10.36 7.89 -24.70
CA GLY A 213 9.65 6.83 -25.42
C GLY A 213 8.41 6.31 -24.70
N GLU A 214 7.60 5.54 -25.44
CA GLU A 214 6.41 4.85 -24.94
C GLU A 214 6.55 3.33 -25.13
N VAL A 215 6.18 2.56 -24.10
CA VAL A 215 6.25 1.09 -24.11
C VAL A 215 4.89 0.48 -23.79
N THR A 216 4.47 -0.49 -24.59
CA THR A 216 3.31 -1.36 -24.34
C THR A 216 3.74 -2.82 -24.39
N LEU A 217 3.49 -3.56 -23.31
CA LEU A 217 3.78 -4.99 -23.19
C LEU A 217 2.48 -5.74 -22.89
N GLU A 218 2.05 -6.65 -23.76
CA GLU A 218 0.86 -7.46 -23.58
C GLU A 218 1.27 -8.95 -23.51
N GLU A 219 1.01 -9.64 -22.41
CA GLU A 219 1.36 -11.08 -22.23
C GLU A 219 2.86 -11.38 -22.40
N VAL A 220 3.73 -10.47 -21.98
CA VAL A 220 5.20 -10.61 -22.10
C VAL A 220 5.81 -11.14 -20.81
N ASP A 221 6.70 -12.13 -20.93
CA ASP A 221 7.48 -12.65 -19.82
C ASP A 221 8.91 -12.06 -19.83
N ILE A 222 9.28 -11.42 -18.73
CA ILE A 222 10.62 -10.86 -18.49
C ILE A 222 11.30 -11.68 -17.39
N SER A 223 12.48 -12.23 -17.66
CA SER A 223 13.21 -13.04 -16.68
C SER A 223 14.73 -12.87 -16.79
N GLU A 224 15.45 -13.39 -15.79
CA GLU A 224 16.93 -13.41 -15.74
C GLU A 224 17.53 -12.00 -15.78
N VAL A 225 16.92 -11.07 -15.03
CA VAL A 225 17.31 -9.65 -14.99
C VAL A 225 17.38 -9.14 -13.56
N THR A 226 18.27 -8.18 -13.30
CA THR A 226 18.23 -7.38 -12.07
C THR A 226 17.07 -6.40 -12.11
N MET A 227 16.80 -5.78 -13.26
CA MET A 227 15.67 -4.85 -13.43
C MET A 227 14.70 -5.37 -14.48
N GLY A 228 13.44 -5.55 -14.13
CA GLY A 228 12.42 -5.94 -15.11
C GLY A 228 12.20 -4.85 -16.14
N VAL A 229 11.64 -3.73 -15.68
CA VAL A 229 11.45 -2.51 -16.47
C VAL A 229 12.00 -1.31 -15.70
N GLN A 230 12.81 -0.48 -16.35
CA GLN A 230 13.37 0.75 -15.80
C GLN A 230 12.93 1.96 -16.64
N MET A 231 12.47 3.01 -15.97
CA MET A 231 12.12 4.30 -16.57
C MET A 231 12.95 5.42 -15.95
N LEU A 232 13.94 5.93 -16.70
CA LEU A 232 14.76 7.08 -16.31
C LEU A 232 14.25 8.40 -16.92
N GLY A 233 13.55 8.34 -18.07
CA GLY A 233 12.93 9.50 -18.71
C GLY A 233 11.68 9.19 -19.54
N GLY A 234 11.18 7.95 -19.48
CA GLY A 234 10.03 7.46 -20.23
C GLY A 234 8.74 8.21 -19.93
N LYS A 235 7.91 8.44 -20.96
CA LYS A 235 6.62 9.13 -20.79
C LYS A 235 5.53 8.17 -20.31
N LYS A 236 5.46 6.98 -20.92
CA LYS A 236 4.38 6.02 -20.69
C LYS A 236 4.86 4.58 -20.71
N LEU A 237 4.48 3.83 -19.69
CA LEU A 237 4.59 2.37 -19.63
C LEU A 237 3.19 1.78 -19.44
N THR A 238 2.83 0.82 -20.28
CA THR A 238 1.65 -0.01 -20.11
C THR A 238 2.06 -1.48 -20.18
N MET A 239 1.73 -2.25 -19.14
CA MET A 239 1.91 -3.70 -19.13
C MET A 239 0.59 -4.36 -18.78
N GLU A 240 0.13 -5.24 -19.67
CA GLU A 240 -1.10 -6.00 -19.50
C GLU A 240 -0.76 -7.49 -19.45
N ARG A 241 -1.16 -8.16 -18.36
CA ARG A 241 -0.81 -9.55 -18.06
C ARG A 241 0.72 -9.73 -18.07
N GLY A 242 1.18 -10.96 -18.33
CA GLY A 242 2.60 -11.30 -18.36
C GLY A 242 3.26 -11.35 -16.98
N SER A 243 4.55 -11.60 -16.98
CA SER A 243 5.33 -11.75 -15.75
C SER A 243 6.68 -11.06 -15.78
N ILE A 244 7.13 -10.63 -14.61
CA ILE A 244 8.48 -10.12 -14.37
C ILE A 244 9.08 -10.95 -13.23
N THR A 245 10.18 -11.62 -13.51
CA THR A 245 10.96 -12.37 -12.51
C THR A 245 12.35 -11.76 -12.40
N VAL A 246 12.68 -11.22 -11.22
CA VAL A 246 13.97 -10.56 -10.97
C VAL A 246 14.85 -11.37 -10.04
N VAL A 247 16.16 -11.25 -10.25
CA VAL A 247 17.17 -11.93 -9.44
C VAL A 247 17.42 -11.18 -8.12
N GLU A 248 18.42 -11.65 -7.37
CA GLU A 248 18.86 -11.02 -6.12
C GLU A 248 19.15 -9.53 -6.28
N ASN A 249 18.77 -8.73 -5.27
CA ASN A 249 18.83 -7.27 -5.27
C ASN A 249 18.02 -6.57 -6.37
N GLY A 250 17.26 -7.32 -7.16
CA GLY A 250 16.50 -6.80 -8.29
C GLY A 250 15.28 -5.96 -7.94
N VAL A 251 14.77 -5.27 -8.96
CA VAL A 251 13.55 -4.45 -8.92
C VAL A 251 12.65 -4.81 -10.10
N GLY A 252 11.40 -5.15 -9.85
CA GLY A 252 10.45 -5.51 -10.90
C GLY A 252 10.21 -4.36 -11.88
N VAL A 253 9.63 -3.26 -11.40
CA VAL A 253 9.44 -2.03 -12.17
C VAL A 253 10.03 -0.85 -11.39
N SER A 254 10.97 -0.12 -11.99
CA SER A 254 11.58 1.08 -11.41
C SER A 254 11.26 2.32 -12.24
N VAL A 255 10.72 3.35 -11.61
CA VAL A 255 10.45 4.66 -12.21
C VAL A 255 11.29 5.67 -11.46
N GLU A 256 12.33 6.24 -12.07
CA GLU A 256 13.29 7.11 -11.38
C GLU A 256 13.26 8.56 -11.88
N GLY A 257 12.86 8.79 -13.14
CA GLY A 257 12.81 10.12 -13.71
C GLY A 257 11.70 10.28 -14.76
N GLY A 258 11.29 11.53 -14.95
CA GLY A 258 10.24 11.95 -15.88
C GLY A 258 9.24 12.88 -15.21
N GLU A 259 8.88 13.94 -15.92
CA GLU A 259 7.73 14.78 -15.61
C GLU A 259 6.49 14.16 -16.27
N GLU A 260 5.37 14.08 -15.53
CA GLU A 260 4.09 13.55 -16.01
C GLU A 260 4.14 12.10 -16.50
N VAL A 261 4.89 11.24 -15.80
CA VAL A 261 4.98 9.82 -16.14
C VAL A 261 3.63 9.14 -15.89
N THR A 262 3.22 8.29 -16.84
CA THR A 262 2.07 7.38 -16.67
C THR A 262 2.55 5.94 -16.68
N VAL A 263 2.38 5.22 -15.57
CA VAL A 263 2.64 3.78 -15.49
C VAL A 263 1.35 3.05 -15.17
N ASN A 264 0.97 2.12 -16.04
CA ASN A 264 -0.21 1.25 -15.86
C ASN A 264 0.22 -0.21 -15.93
N LEU A 265 0.04 -0.94 -14.84
CA LEU A 265 0.21 -2.40 -14.78
C LEU A 265 -1.17 -3.03 -14.52
N ASP A 266 -1.64 -3.90 -15.40
CA ASP A 266 -2.95 -4.59 -15.28
C ASP A 266 -2.76 -6.10 -15.41
N GLY A 267 -3.01 -6.87 -14.36
CA GLY A 267 -2.88 -8.34 -14.37
C GLY A 267 -1.44 -8.87 -14.38
N THR A 268 -0.44 -8.02 -14.14
CA THR A 268 0.98 -8.40 -14.17
C THR A 268 1.40 -9.16 -12.89
N LYS A 269 2.24 -10.19 -13.06
CA LYS A 269 2.89 -10.89 -11.94
C LYS A 269 4.34 -10.46 -11.77
N ILE A 270 4.71 -9.97 -10.60
CA ILE A 270 6.09 -9.58 -10.25
C ILE A 270 6.61 -10.48 -9.13
N THR A 271 7.70 -11.20 -9.40
CA THR A 271 8.30 -12.15 -8.44
C THR A 271 9.78 -11.86 -8.28
N GLY A 272 10.23 -11.67 -7.04
CA GLY A 272 11.66 -11.59 -6.71
C GLY A 272 12.25 -12.92 -6.25
N SER A 273 13.49 -12.87 -5.78
CA SER A 273 14.25 -14.00 -5.25
C SER A 273 14.14 -14.19 -3.73
N GLY A 274 13.38 -13.34 -3.04
CA GLY A 274 13.33 -13.23 -1.57
C GLY A 274 14.31 -12.21 -1.00
N THR A 275 15.41 -11.91 -1.70
CA THR A 275 16.39 -10.85 -1.36
C THR A 275 16.30 -9.63 -2.28
N SER A 276 15.47 -9.70 -3.33
CA SER A 276 15.18 -8.58 -4.24
C SER A 276 14.62 -7.37 -3.47
N ARG A 277 14.89 -6.16 -3.96
CA ARG A 277 14.60 -4.93 -3.23
C ARG A 277 13.12 -4.58 -3.27
N ASN A 278 12.54 -4.47 -4.46
CA ASN A 278 11.22 -3.87 -4.67
C ASN A 278 10.43 -4.59 -5.77
N GLY A 279 9.13 -4.77 -5.58
CA GLY A 279 8.24 -5.12 -6.68
C GLY A 279 8.07 -3.95 -7.64
N VAL A 280 7.52 -2.84 -7.13
CA VAL A 280 7.45 -1.55 -7.83
C VAL A 280 8.14 -0.47 -7.03
N TYR A 281 8.94 0.35 -7.70
CA TYR A 281 9.71 1.44 -7.13
C TYR A 281 9.43 2.75 -7.87
N VAL A 282 9.19 3.82 -7.11
CA VAL A 282 8.99 5.19 -7.60
C VAL A 282 9.98 6.12 -6.91
N GLY A 283 10.85 6.74 -7.70
CA GLY A 283 11.92 7.63 -7.28
C GLY A 283 11.43 9.01 -6.86
N SER A 284 12.32 9.77 -6.21
CA SER A 284 12.02 11.05 -5.58
C SER A 284 11.63 12.16 -6.55
N SER A 285 12.02 12.06 -7.81
CA SER A 285 11.76 13.12 -8.81
C SER A 285 10.52 12.85 -9.65
N VAL A 286 9.82 11.74 -9.40
CA VAL A 286 8.71 11.31 -10.25
C VAL A 286 7.45 12.13 -9.94
N THR A 287 6.88 12.67 -11.00
CA THR A 287 5.54 13.28 -11.01
C THR A 287 4.62 12.47 -11.94
N GLY A 288 3.30 12.60 -11.78
CA GLY A 288 2.32 11.87 -12.59
C GLY A 288 1.59 10.77 -11.81
N ALA A 289 1.30 9.64 -12.47
CA ALA A 289 0.44 8.59 -11.93
C ALA A 289 1.02 7.19 -12.15
N VAL A 290 0.97 6.38 -11.09
CA VAL A 290 1.30 4.95 -11.12
C VAL A 290 0.06 4.18 -10.71
N THR A 291 -0.44 3.34 -11.61
CA THR A 291 -1.66 2.54 -11.44
C THR A 291 -1.32 1.06 -11.54
N LEU A 292 -1.67 0.31 -10.51
CA LEU A 292 -1.61 -1.15 -10.49
C LEU A 292 -3.03 -1.68 -10.33
N LYS A 293 -3.45 -2.56 -11.23
CA LYS A 293 -4.73 -3.25 -11.20
C LYS A 293 -4.51 -4.75 -11.35
N ASP A 294 -5.13 -5.55 -10.49
CA ASP A 294 -5.03 -7.03 -10.54
C ASP A 294 -3.56 -7.54 -10.52
N VAL A 295 -2.64 -6.79 -9.89
CA VAL A 295 -1.20 -7.09 -9.87
C VAL A 295 -0.86 -8.00 -8.68
N MET A 296 -0.03 -9.00 -8.93
CA MET A 296 0.53 -9.88 -7.89
C MET A 296 2.01 -9.58 -7.67
N ILE A 297 2.41 -9.26 -6.44
CA ILE A 297 3.80 -8.99 -6.06
C ILE A 297 4.23 -9.98 -4.96
N SER A 298 5.36 -10.66 -5.15
CA SER A 298 5.87 -11.58 -4.14
C SER A 298 7.39 -11.69 -4.09
N GLN A 299 7.91 -12.19 -2.96
CA GLN A 299 9.33 -12.52 -2.77
C GLN A 299 10.27 -11.33 -2.97
N VAL A 300 9.85 -10.15 -2.50
CA VAL A 300 10.63 -8.91 -2.53
C VAL A 300 10.67 -8.30 -1.12
N ARG A 301 11.66 -7.48 -0.82
CA ARG A 301 11.74 -6.83 0.50
C ARG A 301 10.60 -5.83 0.70
N LYS A 302 10.34 -4.97 -0.29
CA LYS A 302 9.19 -4.05 -0.33
C LYS A 302 8.27 -4.40 -1.48
N GLY A 303 6.97 -4.54 -1.23
CA GLY A 303 5.99 -4.72 -2.31
C GLY A 303 5.99 -3.53 -3.26
N VAL A 304 5.66 -2.35 -2.74
CA VAL A 304 5.68 -1.08 -3.46
C VAL A 304 6.39 -0.02 -2.62
N GLU A 305 7.26 0.80 -3.24
CA GLU A 305 7.91 1.94 -2.58
C GLU A 305 7.77 3.21 -3.41
N VAL A 306 7.38 4.30 -2.75
CA VAL A 306 7.46 5.67 -3.28
C VAL A 306 8.39 6.47 -2.38
N LYS A 307 9.46 7.01 -2.96
CA LYS A 307 10.48 7.78 -2.23
C LYS A 307 9.97 9.15 -1.80
N GLY A 308 10.55 9.65 -0.70
CA GLY A 308 10.38 11.04 -0.29
C GLY A 308 10.83 12.00 -1.40
N GLY A 309 10.09 13.10 -1.56
CA GLY A 309 10.28 14.06 -2.66
C GLY A 309 9.35 13.83 -3.85
N ALA A 310 8.87 12.61 -4.07
CA ALA A 310 7.96 12.31 -5.17
C ALA A 310 6.63 13.08 -5.01
N THR A 311 5.99 13.42 -6.12
CA THR A 311 4.63 14.01 -6.12
C THR A 311 3.62 13.16 -6.90
N ALA A 312 4.03 11.95 -7.30
CA ALA A 312 3.18 10.98 -7.98
C ALA A 312 1.97 10.57 -7.13
N SER A 313 0.86 10.23 -7.81
CA SER A 313 -0.29 9.56 -7.19
C SER A 313 -0.21 8.06 -7.46
N LEU A 314 -0.40 7.25 -6.42
CA LEU A 314 -0.40 5.79 -6.50
C LEU A 314 -1.82 5.26 -6.35
N THR A 315 -2.28 4.49 -7.34
CA THR A 315 -3.57 3.79 -7.31
C THR A 315 -3.36 2.29 -7.39
N LEU A 316 -3.89 1.56 -6.40
CA LEU A 316 -3.81 0.10 -6.29
C LEU A 316 -5.23 -0.47 -6.27
N THR A 317 -5.62 -1.26 -7.26
CA THR A 317 -6.94 -1.93 -7.31
C THR A 317 -6.74 -3.44 -7.38
N ASP A 318 -7.32 -4.17 -6.43
CA ASP A 318 -7.23 -5.65 -6.41
C ASP A 318 -5.77 -6.17 -6.43
N VAL A 319 -4.84 -5.42 -5.85
CA VAL A 319 -3.41 -5.76 -5.77
C VAL A 319 -3.14 -6.73 -4.61
N MET A 320 -2.38 -7.79 -4.88
CA MET A 320 -1.96 -8.78 -3.89
C MET A 320 -0.45 -8.72 -3.65
N VAL A 321 -0.05 -8.43 -2.42
CA VAL A 321 1.35 -8.40 -1.98
C VAL A 321 1.57 -9.50 -0.95
N SER A 322 2.55 -10.37 -1.13
CA SER A 322 2.79 -11.51 -0.23
C SER A 322 4.26 -11.91 -0.14
N GLY A 323 4.67 -12.53 0.97
CA GLY A 323 6.07 -12.95 1.14
C GLY A 323 7.05 -11.78 1.12
N VAL A 324 6.62 -10.61 1.61
CA VAL A 324 7.45 -9.40 1.68
C VAL A 324 7.83 -9.05 3.11
N GLN A 325 8.90 -8.29 3.28
CA GLN A 325 9.22 -7.72 4.60
C GLN A 325 8.24 -6.59 4.91
N MET A 326 8.13 -5.61 4.01
CA MET A 326 7.21 -4.47 4.10
C MET A 326 6.25 -4.47 2.90
N GLY A 327 4.98 -4.14 3.11
CA GLY A 327 4.00 -4.07 2.03
C GLY A 327 4.16 -2.84 1.12
N VAL A 328 3.38 -1.79 1.38
CA VAL A 328 3.39 -0.54 0.63
C VAL A 328 4.07 0.56 1.47
N SER A 329 5.08 1.21 0.91
CA SER A 329 5.90 2.22 1.59
C SER A 329 5.79 3.56 0.87
N MET A 330 4.91 4.45 1.34
CA MET A 330 4.76 5.81 0.80
C MET A 330 5.53 6.81 1.66
N MET A 331 6.80 7.08 1.32
CA MET A 331 7.60 8.13 2.00
C MET A 331 7.40 9.52 1.38
N GLY A 332 6.80 9.57 0.20
CA GLY A 332 6.38 10.79 -0.51
C GLY A 332 5.18 10.48 -1.39
N GLY A 333 4.88 11.37 -2.33
CA GLY A 333 3.74 11.27 -3.23
C GLY A 333 2.59 12.20 -2.82
N LYS A 334 1.67 12.44 -3.76
CA LYS A 334 0.48 13.27 -3.53
C LYS A 334 -0.63 12.48 -2.84
N SER A 335 -0.85 11.24 -3.27
CA SER A 335 -1.91 10.40 -2.73
C SER A 335 -1.63 8.90 -2.90
N LEU A 336 -2.16 8.12 -1.97
CA LEU A 336 -2.30 6.67 -2.08
C LEU A 336 -3.80 6.34 -2.07
N THR A 337 -4.29 5.69 -3.12
CA THR A 337 -5.62 5.08 -3.14
C THR A 337 -5.47 3.58 -3.33
N MET A 338 -5.94 2.80 -2.36
CA MET A 338 -5.98 1.34 -2.46
C MET A 338 -7.42 0.85 -2.29
N THR A 339 -7.90 0.08 -3.26
CA THR A 339 -9.24 -0.50 -3.26
C THR A 339 -9.14 -2.00 -3.41
N LYS A 340 -9.73 -2.73 -2.45
CA LYS A 340 -9.63 -4.19 -2.32
C LYS A 340 -8.16 -4.66 -2.23
N GLY A 341 -7.90 -5.91 -2.61
CA GLY A 341 -6.57 -6.50 -2.55
C GLY A 341 -6.12 -6.91 -1.15
N SER A 342 -4.91 -7.46 -1.06
CA SER A 342 -4.33 -7.96 0.18
C SER A 342 -2.85 -7.62 0.31
N ILE A 343 -2.41 -7.40 1.54
CA ILE A 343 -1.01 -7.15 1.90
C ILE A 343 -0.62 -8.09 3.04
N GLY A 344 0.18 -9.10 2.72
CA GLY A 344 0.87 -9.96 3.66
C GLY A 344 2.30 -9.50 3.89
N PHE A 345 2.69 -9.19 5.12
CA PHE A 345 4.02 -8.69 5.46
C PHE A 345 4.61 -9.38 6.69
N THR A 346 5.93 -9.42 6.78
CA THR A 346 6.64 -10.17 7.83
C THR A 346 7.37 -9.30 8.85
N ARG A 347 7.65 -8.03 8.53
CA ARG A 347 8.41 -7.11 9.39
C ARG A 347 7.91 -5.67 9.26
N SER A 348 8.12 -4.85 10.29
CA SER A 348 7.90 -3.40 10.27
C SER A 348 6.47 -2.94 10.00
N TYR A 349 5.95 -3.02 8.75
CA TYR A 349 4.61 -2.54 8.43
C TYR A 349 3.98 -3.15 7.17
N GLY A 350 2.64 -3.18 7.15
CA GLY A 350 1.84 -3.46 5.97
C GLY A 350 1.78 -2.25 5.04
N VAL A 351 1.29 -1.11 5.55
CA VAL A 351 1.23 0.16 4.81
C VAL A 351 1.88 1.27 5.62
N TYR A 352 2.84 1.96 5.02
CA TYR A 352 3.48 3.13 5.60
C TYR A 352 3.08 4.41 4.86
N VAL A 353 2.73 5.45 5.60
CA VAL A 353 2.32 6.77 5.12
C VAL A 353 3.20 7.84 5.75
N GLY A 354 4.00 8.54 4.94
CA GLY A 354 4.87 9.63 5.36
C GLY A 354 4.64 10.90 4.55
N GLY A 355 5.21 12.01 5.01
CA GLY A 355 5.05 13.32 4.37
C GLY A 355 3.62 13.87 4.46
N GLU A 356 3.34 14.98 3.75
CA GLU A 356 2.01 15.59 3.67
C GLU A 356 1.23 14.98 2.49
N MET A 357 0.60 13.82 2.69
CA MET A 357 -0.19 13.12 1.66
C MET A 357 -1.54 12.63 2.18
N THR A 358 -2.46 12.27 1.28
CA THR A 358 -3.70 11.57 1.63
C THR A 358 -3.60 10.09 1.29
N ALA A 359 -3.82 9.21 2.25
CA ALA A 359 -3.92 7.78 2.06
C ALA A 359 -5.36 7.29 2.27
N LYS A 360 -5.95 6.64 1.27
CA LYS A 360 -7.30 6.08 1.31
C LYS A 360 -7.25 4.59 1.00
N LEU A 361 -7.61 3.75 1.96
CA LEU A 361 -7.70 2.30 1.80
C LEU A 361 -9.17 1.89 1.97
N THR A 362 -9.68 1.11 1.03
CA THR A 362 -11.07 0.63 1.04
C THR A 362 -11.11 -0.87 0.78
N LYS A 363 -11.77 -1.65 1.64
CA LYS A 363 -11.92 -3.13 1.48
C LYS A 363 -10.61 -3.91 1.39
N THR A 364 -9.53 -3.35 1.90
CA THR A 364 -8.20 -3.96 1.87
C THR A 364 -8.01 -4.90 3.05
N VAL A 365 -7.36 -6.04 2.82
CA VAL A 365 -6.94 -6.97 3.87
C VAL A 365 -5.43 -6.82 4.13
N ILE A 366 -5.05 -6.58 5.38
CA ILE A 366 -3.66 -6.44 5.81
C ILE A 366 -3.38 -7.49 6.88
N THR A 367 -2.37 -8.33 6.65
CA THR A 367 -2.03 -9.44 7.55
C THR A 367 -0.53 -9.45 7.83
N GLY A 368 -0.17 -9.32 9.11
CA GLY A 368 1.19 -9.57 9.57
C GLY A 368 1.46 -11.07 9.75
N SER A 369 2.72 -11.48 9.82
CA SER A 369 3.10 -12.89 10.05
C SER A 369 3.70 -13.15 11.44
N GLY A 370 3.53 -12.23 12.39
CA GLY A 370 4.43 -12.12 13.56
C GLY A 370 3.94 -12.74 14.86
N GLY A 371 2.81 -13.46 14.89
CA GLY A 371 2.33 -14.14 16.11
C GLY A 371 2.10 -13.24 17.34
N GLY A 372 2.16 -11.91 17.18
CA GLY A 372 2.11 -10.95 18.29
C GLY A 372 3.36 -10.08 18.51
N ASN A 373 4.44 -10.28 17.77
CA ASN A 373 5.53 -9.29 17.59
C ASN A 373 5.51 -8.70 16.16
N GLY A 374 4.37 -8.81 15.49
CA GLY A 374 4.19 -8.33 14.12
C GLY A 374 4.43 -6.83 14.05
N GLY A 375 4.89 -6.35 12.89
CA GLY A 375 4.93 -4.92 12.64
C GLY A 375 3.53 -4.27 12.67
N THR A 376 3.44 -3.01 12.30
CA THR A 376 2.19 -2.25 12.31
C THR A 376 1.38 -2.50 11.04
N GLY A 377 0.07 -2.71 11.13
CA GLY A 377 -0.78 -2.85 9.94
C GLY A 377 -0.71 -1.62 9.04
N VAL A 378 -1.15 -0.47 9.58
CA VAL A 378 -1.02 0.85 8.95
C VAL A 378 -0.23 1.78 9.85
N TYR A 379 0.91 2.27 9.38
CA TYR A 379 1.81 3.16 10.10
C TYR A 379 1.92 4.53 9.43
N ALA A 380 1.43 5.58 10.07
CA ALA A 380 1.42 6.94 9.56
C ALA A 380 2.27 7.87 10.41
N THR A 381 3.36 8.37 9.81
CA THR A 381 4.22 9.41 10.39
C THR A 381 4.00 10.77 9.76
N GLY A 382 3.01 10.89 8.85
CA GLY A 382 2.57 12.13 8.23
C GLY A 382 1.22 11.92 7.52
N GLY A 383 0.63 13.01 7.03
CA GLY A 383 -0.53 12.94 6.14
C GLY A 383 -1.86 12.59 6.81
N GLU A 384 -2.90 12.47 5.99
CA GLU A 384 -4.27 12.14 6.39
C GLU A 384 -4.61 10.71 5.95
N VAL A 385 -5.12 9.89 6.87
CA VAL A 385 -5.41 8.48 6.63
C VAL A 385 -6.91 8.22 6.73
N THR A 386 -7.48 7.63 5.67
CA THR A 386 -8.86 7.14 5.65
C THR A 386 -8.87 5.64 5.39
N LEU A 387 -9.47 4.88 6.30
CA LEU A 387 -9.65 3.43 6.19
C LEU A 387 -11.16 3.15 6.15
N THR A 388 -11.65 2.46 5.12
CA THR A 388 -13.07 2.09 5.00
C THR A 388 -13.19 0.60 4.77
N ASP A 389 -13.87 -0.12 5.66
CA ASP A 389 -14.05 -1.58 5.57
C ASP A 389 -12.70 -2.34 5.44
N VAL A 390 -11.67 -1.86 6.13
CA VAL A 390 -10.32 -2.46 6.12
C VAL A 390 -10.22 -3.52 7.20
N THR A 391 -9.66 -4.68 6.88
CA THR A 391 -9.35 -5.74 7.86
C THR A 391 -7.86 -5.80 8.13
N ILE A 392 -7.46 -5.73 9.40
CA ILE A 392 -6.07 -5.83 9.86
C ILE A 392 -5.96 -6.98 10.86
N SER A 393 -5.00 -7.88 10.66
CA SER A 393 -4.80 -9.03 11.57
C SER A 393 -3.34 -9.42 11.80
N GLN A 394 -3.06 -10.07 12.92
CA GLN A 394 -1.75 -10.68 13.24
C GLN A 394 -0.58 -9.69 13.31
N VAL A 395 -0.84 -8.53 13.92
CA VAL A 395 0.09 -7.39 14.03
C VAL A 395 0.45 -7.09 15.48
N GLY A 396 1.47 -6.28 15.72
CA GLY A 396 1.71 -5.69 17.04
C GLY A 396 0.71 -4.57 17.31
N THR A 397 0.65 -3.64 16.36
CA THR A 397 -0.31 -2.53 16.35
C THR A 397 -1.14 -2.56 15.08
N GLY A 398 -2.47 -2.41 15.19
CA GLY A 398 -3.37 -2.33 14.03
C GLY A 398 -3.09 -1.10 13.19
N VAL A 399 -3.39 0.07 13.75
CA VAL A 399 -3.16 1.38 13.14
C VAL A 399 -2.37 2.25 14.11
N ASP A 400 -1.28 2.85 13.63
CA ASP A 400 -0.46 3.81 14.39
C ASP A 400 -0.37 5.10 13.59
N ILE A 401 -0.83 6.22 14.16
CA ILE A 401 -0.76 7.56 13.55
C ILE A 401 0.16 8.51 14.31
N SER A 402 1.26 8.00 14.87
CA SER A 402 2.16 8.75 15.76
C SER A 402 2.71 10.08 15.20
N GLY A 403 2.90 10.18 13.88
CA GLY A 403 3.25 11.44 13.20
C GLY A 403 2.17 11.93 12.22
N GLY A 404 1.11 11.17 12.01
CA GLY A 404 0.04 11.48 11.06
C GLY A 404 -0.83 12.66 11.53
N LYS A 405 -1.40 13.40 10.59
CA LYS A 405 -2.25 14.57 10.88
C LYS A 405 -3.64 14.16 11.39
N SER A 406 -4.29 13.21 10.73
CA SER A 406 -5.60 12.70 11.17
C SER A 406 -5.88 11.27 10.68
N LEU A 407 -6.73 10.57 11.43
CA LEU A 407 -7.29 9.27 11.07
C LEU A 407 -8.81 9.35 10.98
N THR A 408 -9.37 8.76 9.92
CA THR A 408 -10.77 8.38 9.83
C THR A 408 -10.84 6.89 9.51
N MET A 409 -11.39 6.11 10.42
CA MET A 409 -11.65 4.69 10.21
C MET A 409 -13.16 4.44 10.27
N LYS A 410 -13.71 3.94 9.17
CA LYS A 410 -15.13 3.65 9.02
C LYS A 410 -15.31 2.16 8.73
N ASP A 411 -16.12 1.51 9.54
CA ASP A 411 -16.32 0.08 9.50
C ASP A 411 -14.98 -0.66 9.64
N GLY A 412 -14.92 -1.93 9.25
CA GLY A 412 -13.70 -2.72 9.27
C GLY A 412 -13.36 -3.34 10.63
N MET A 413 -12.27 -4.11 10.63
CA MET A 413 -11.90 -5.00 11.72
C MET A 413 -10.41 -4.95 11.99
N ILE A 414 -10.02 -4.78 13.25
CA ILE A 414 -8.65 -4.97 13.72
C ILE A 414 -8.68 -6.13 14.71
N LYS A 415 -7.97 -7.22 14.42
CA LYS A 415 -7.98 -8.41 15.26
C LYS A 415 -6.61 -9.00 15.51
N GLU A 416 -6.48 -9.81 16.56
CA GLU A 416 -5.28 -10.60 16.85
C GLU A 416 -4.01 -9.73 17.03
N PHE A 417 -4.17 -8.49 17.52
CA PHE A 417 -3.06 -7.61 17.89
C PHE A 417 -2.60 -7.84 19.33
N THR A 418 -1.42 -7.33 19.69
CA THR A 418 -0.82 -7.52 21.04
C THR A 418 -0.54 -6.24 21.80
N THR A 419 -0.23 -5.15 21.10
CA THR A 419 0.10 -3.84 21.72
C THR A 419 -1.11 -2.92 21.70
N ALA A 420 -1.57 -2.54 20.51
CA ALA A 420 -2.72 -1.64 20.38
C ALA A 420 -3.56 -1.94 19.13
N GLY A 421 -4.88 -1.79 19.24
CA GLY A 421 -5.74 -1.80 18.05
C GLY A 421 -5.48 -0.54 17.23
N VAL A 422 -5.67 0.62 17.86
CA VAL A 422 -5.34 1.93 17.29
C VAL A 422 -4.49 2.72 18.29
N SER A 423 -3.36 3.27 17.83
CA SER A 423 -2.48 4.15 18.60
C SER A 423 -2.39 5.53 17.95
N VAL A 424 -2.62 6.58 18.75
CA VAL A 424 -2.60 7.98 18.34
C VAL A 424 -1.49 8.70 19.10
N GLY A 425 -0.50 9.21 18.35
CA GLY A 425 0.63 9.91 18.95
C GLY A 425 0.52 11.43 18.91
N ARG A 426 1.58 12.07 19.39
CA ARG A 426 1.63 13.50 19.73
C ARG A 426 1.21 14.44 18.61
N PHE A 427 1.56 14.14 17.36
CA PHE A 427 1.39 15.06 16.24
C PHE A 427 0.02 14.93 15.54
N ALA A 428 -0.79 13.96 15.96
CA ALA A 428 -2.15 13.82 15.47
C ALA A 428 -3.04 14.95 16.00
N THR A 429 -3.95 15.41 15.14
CA THR A 429 -4.96 16.43 15.47
C THR A 429 -6.32 15.81 15.78
N ARG A 430 -6.61 14.62 15.23
CA ARG A 430 -7.87 13.91 15.44
C ARG A 430 -7.77 12.45 15.03
N ALA A 431 -8.52 11.59 15.71
CA ALA A 431 -8.85 10.25 15.25
C ALA A 431 -10.36 10.00 15.41
N ASP A 432 -11.04 9.67 14.30
CA ASP A 432 -12.46 9.32 14.29
C ASP A 432 -12.64 7.87 13.86
N LEU A 433 -13.23 7.06 14.72
CA LEU A 433 -13.57 5.65 14.45
C LEU A 433 -15.09 5.50 14.48
N THR A 434 -15.66 4.89 13.44
CA THR A 434 -17.11 4.64 13.33
C THR A 434 -17.37 3.20 12.91
N GLY A 435 -18.14 2.44 13.69
CA GLY A 435 -18.54 1.06 13.34
C GLY A 435 -17.38 0.04 13.33
N THR A 436 -16.20 0.43 13.80
CA THR A 436 -15.01 -0.43 13.80
C THR A 436 -15.07 -1.49 14.89
N ILE A 437 -14.64 -2.71 14.55
CA ILE A 437 -14.50 -3.84 15.50
C ILE A 437 -13.02 -4.02 15.83
N ILE A 438 -12.67 -4.03 17.11
CA ILE A 438 -11.31 -4.16 17.62
C ILE A 438 -11.27 -5.32 18.62
N THR A 439 -10.50 -6.38 18.30
CA THR A 439 -10.38 -7.57 19.16
C THR A 439 -8.92 -7.93 19.40
N GLY A 440 -8.47 -7.84 20.65
CA GLY A 440 -7.10 -8.16 21.02
C GLY A 440 -6.87 -9.66 21.24
N LYS A 441 -5.94 -9.98 22.14
CA LYS A 441 -5.63 -11.35 22.61
C LYS A 441 -5.64 -11.46 24.15
N GLY A 442 -6.38 -10.58 24.82
CA GLY A 442 -6.42 -10.43 26.28
C GLY A 442 -5.36 -9.49 26.86
N SER A 443 -4.51 -8.88 26.02
CA SER A 443 -3.48 -7.90 26.40
C SER A 443 -3.56 -6.64 25.54
N GLY A 444 -2.77 -5.62 25.89
CA GLY A 444 -2.69 -4.37 25.14
C GLY A 444 -3.91 -3.48 25.30
N THR A 445 -4.02 -2.46 24.45
CA THR A 445 -5.07 -1.44 24.52
C THR A 445 -5.91 -1.47 23.23
N GLY A 446 -7.24 -1.38 23.33
CA GLY A 446 -8.09 -1.28 22.15
C GLY A 446 -7.80 -0.01 21.35
N VAL A 447 -7.99 1.15 21.97
CA VAL A 447 -7.67 2.46 21.39
C VAL A 447 -6.85 3.28 22.39
N LYS A 448 -5.70 3.80 21.97
CA LYS A 448 -4.73 4.47 22.82
C LYS A 448 -4.34 5.84 22.28
N VAL A 449 -4.28 6.85 23.15
CA VAL A 449 -3.58 8.12 22.92
C VAL A 449 -2.38 8.20 23.84
N GLU A 450 -1.17 8.25 23.26
CA GLU A 450 0.04 7.87 24.00
C GLU A 450 0.67 8.97 24.85
N ASP A 451 0.67 10.22 24.36
CA ASP A 451 1.41 11.31 24.97
C ASP A 451 0.46 12.33 25.61
N LYS A 452 0.78 12.77 26.82
CA LYS A 452 0.02 13.81 27.54
C LYS A 452 -0.06 15.15 26.81
N ARG A 453 0.92 15.43 25.95
CA ARG A 453 0.97 16.63 25.10
C ARG A 453 0.15 16.49 23.82
N THR A 454 -0.39 15.30 23.52
CA THR A 454 -1.24 15.09 22.33
C THR A 454 -2.52 15.90 22.47
N SER A 455 -2.79 16.81 21.55
CA SER A 455 -4.03 17.60 21.51
C SER A 455 -5.12 16.96 20.65
N ALA A 456 -4.89 15.75 20.13
CA ALA A 456 -5.83 15.03 19.30
C ALA A 456 -7.17 14.80 20.00
N ASN A 457 -8.26 15.18 19.34
CA ASN A 457 -9.59 14.73 19.75
C ASN A 457 -9.80 13.28 19.29
N LEU A 458 -10.37 12.45 20.15
CA LEU A 458 -10.70 11.06 19.85
C LEU A 458 -12.22 10.89 19.86
N THR A 459 -12.78 10.49 18.72
CA THR A 459 -14.22 10.20 18.59
C THR A 459 -14.42 8.72 18.25
N LEU A 460 -15.17 8.01 19.10
CA LEU A 460 -15.58 6.63 18.88
C LEU A 460 -17.10 6.58 18.73
N THR A 461 -17.61 6.15 17.57
CA THR A 461 -19.05 6.02 17.31
C THR A 461 -19.38 4.57 16.97
N ASN A 462 -20.20 3.90 17.78
CA ASN A 462 -20.57 2.49 17.60
C ASN A 462 -19.36 1.55 17.45
N VAL A 463 -18.27 1.82 18.17
CA VAL A 463 -17.05 1.01 18.14
C VAL A 463 -17.20 -0.16 19.10
N THR A 464 -16.76 -1.35 18.67
CA THR A 464 -16.69 -2.53 19.53
C THR A 464 -15.24 -2.83 19.89
N VAL A 465 -14.93 -2.95 21.18
CA VAL A 465 -13.62 -3.35 21.69
C VAL A 465 -13.77 -4.58 22.56
N SER A 466 -12.95 -5.61 22.33
CA SER A 466 -12.95 -6.81 23.16
C SER A 466 -11.58 -7.45 23.33
N GLU A 467 -11.43 -8.22 24.40
CA GLU A 467 -10.25 -9.05 24.66
C GLU A 467 -8.95 -8.24 24.69
N VAL A 468 -8.94 -7.17 25.50
CA VAL A 468 -7.77 -6.29 25.71
C VAL A 468 -7.61 -5.99 27.20
N ALA A 469 -6.44 -5.51 27.63
CA ALA A 469 -6.29 -5.08 29.01
C ALA A 469 -7.10 -3.80 29.27
N THR A 470 -6.92 -2.78 28.42
CA THR A 470 -7.66 -1.52 28.51
C THR A 470 -8.47 -1.31 27.23
N GLY A 471 -9.77 -1.05 27.36
CA GLY A 471 -10.63 -0.77 26.21
C GLY A 471 -10.20 0.49 25.48
N VAL A 472 -10.21 1.62 26.19
CA VAL A 472 -9.76 2.92 25.69
C VAL A 472 -8.84 3.59 26.71
N GLU A 473 -7.68 4.06 26.28
CA GLU A 473 -6.72 4.80 27.10
C GLU A 473 -6.46 6.18 26.49
N MET A 474 -6.83 7.24 27.20
CA MET A 474 -6.71 8.63 26.76
C MET A 474 -5.79 9.40 27.69
N ASN A 475 -4.49 9.47 27.35
CA ASN A 475 -3.52 10.27 28.11
C ASN A 475 -3.43 11.72 27.62
N GLY A 476 -3.92 12.04 26.42
CA GLY A 476 -3.76 13.34 25.78
C GLY A 476 -4.62 14.47 26.35
N ALA A 477 -4.32 15.70 25.94
CA ALA A 477 -5.05 16.91 26.31
C ALA A 477 -6.33 17.15 25.49
N GLY A 478 -6.50 16.44 24.37
CA GLY A 478 -7.73 16.53 23.55
C GLY A 478 -8.93 15.85 24.21
N ALA A 479 -10.13 16.08 23.67
CA ALA A 479 -11.35 15.49 24.21
C ALA A 479 -11.53 14.03 23.75
N LEU A 480 -12.08 13.19 24.64
CA LEU A 480 -12.56 11.85 24.30
C LEU A 480 -14.09 11.86 24.24
N THR A 481 -14.64 11.49 23.09
CA THR A 481 -16.07 11.31 22.86
C THR A 481 -16.38 9.88 22.45
N VAL A 482 -17.22 9.20 23.21
CA VAL A 482 -17.73 7.85 22.92
C VAL A 482 -19.25 7.93 22.72
N LYS A 483 -19.75 7.48 21.58
CA LYS A 483 -21.16 7.51 21.19
C LYS A 483 -21.62 6.12 20.77
N GLY A 484 -22.28 5.41 21.69
CA GLY A 484 -22.66 4.02 21.52
C GLY A 484 -21.47 3.07 21.43
N GLY A 485 -21.75 1.82 21.06
CA GLY A 485 -20.75 0.76 20.97
C GLY A 485 -20.62 -0.06 22.26
N THR A 486 -19.62 -0.94 22.28
CA THR A 486 -19.45 -1.94 23.34
C THR A 486 -17.98 -2.16 23.64
N ILE A 487 -17.60 -2.03 24.91
CA ILE A 487 -16.29 -2.45 25.42
C ILE A 487 -16.56 -3.66 26.31
N LYS A 488 -15.98 -4.83 26.02
CA LYS A 488 -16.26 -6.07 26.78
C LYS A 488 -15.07 -6.97 26.97
N GLY A 489 -15.05 -7.73 28.07
CA GLY A 489 -13.95 -8.67 28.34
C GLY A 489 -12.61 -7.94 28.49
N VAL A 490 -12.63 -6.80 29.17
CA VAL A 490 -11.45 -5.96 29.44
C VAL A 490 -11.15 -5.90 30.93
N GLN A 491 -9.93 -5.50 31.31
CA GLN A 491 -9.59 -5.24 32.70
C GLN A 491 -10.08 -3.85 33.13
N THR A 492 -9.80 -2.83 32.31
CA THR A 492 -10.30 -1.46 32.45
C THR A 492 -11.09 -1.09 31.21
N GLY A 493 -12.31 -0.57 31.40
CA GLY A 493 -13.15 -0.09 30.31
C GLY A 493 -12.54 1.12 29.61
N ILE A 494 -12.56 2.27 30.30
CA ILE A 494 -12.00 3.53 29.82
C ILE A 494 -11.08 4.11 30.89
N ASP A 495 -9.84 4.41 30.52
CA ASP A 495 -8.88 5.18 31.32
C ASP A 495 -8.71 6.57 30.70
N MET A 496 -9.35 7.57 31.31
CA MET A 496 -9.20 8.98 30.95
C MET A 496 -8.20 9.65 31.90
N SER A 497 -6.91 9.54 31.60
CA SER A 497 -5.83 10.12 32.42
C SER A 497 -5.33 11.49 31.94
N GLY A 498 -5.71 11.88 30.73
CA GLY A 498 -5.34 13.17 30.12
C GLY A 498 -6.18 14.35 30.59
N SER A 499 -5.78 15.57 30.22
CA SER A 499 -6.43 16.80 30.72
C SER A 499 -7.69 17.23 29.96
N GLY A 500 -8.06 16.50 28.90
CA GLY A 500 -9.25 16.78 28.12
C GLY A 500 -10.56 16.48 28.85
N ALA A 501 -11.67 16.77 28.18
CA ALA A 501 -13.00 16.37 28.67
C ALA A 501 -13.36 14.96 28.16
N LEU A 502 -14.07 14.20 28.99
CA LEU A 502 -14.66 12.91 28.64
C LEU A 502 -16.17 13.05 28.45
N MET A 503 -16.69 12.54 27.33
CA MET A 503 -18.12 12.41 27.07
C MET A 503 -18.45 10.99 26.58
N ILE A 504 -19.36 10.31 27.25
CA ILE A 504 -19.87 8.99 26.86
C ILE A 504 -21.38 9.09 26.73
N SER A 505 -21.94 8.71 25.58
CA SER A 505 -23.37 8.75 25.31
C SER A 505 -23.83 7.64 24.37
N GLY A 506 -25.09 7.68 23.93
CA GLY A 506 -25.61 6.82 22.85
C GLY A 506 -25.79 5.34 23.21
N SER A 507 -26.16 5.04 24.47
CA SER A 507 -26.37 3.65 24.92
C SER A 507 -25.11 2.79 24.91
N SER A 508 -23.96 3.40 25.23
CA SER A 508 -22.67 2.71 25.34
C SER A 508 -22.68 1.64 26.45
N THR A 509 -22.10 0.47 26.18
CA THR A 509 -21.96 -0.62 27.16
C THR A 509 -20.49 -0.88 27.47
N ILE A 510 -20.16 -1.01 28.75
CA ILE A 510 -18.82 -1.34 29.26
C ILE A 510 -18.93 -2.55 30.19
N GLU A 511 -18.31 -3.67 29.83
CA GLU A 511 -18.15 -4.86 30.67
C GLU A 511 -16.66 -5.08 30.97
N PHE A 512 -16.31 -5.04 32.25
CA PHE A 512 -14.94 -5.31 32.70
C PHE A 512 -14.90 -6.48 33.69
N THR A 513 -13.77 -7.17 33.75
CA THR A 513 -13.65 -8.46 34.44
C THR A 513 -12.54 -8.50 35.49
N SER A 514 -11.79 -7.40 35.68
CA SER A 514 -10.72 -7.35 36.68
C SER A 514 -11.23 -6.95 38.05
N ASP A 515 -10.72 -7.60 39.09
CA ASP A 515 -11.09 -7.32 40.48
C ASP A 515 -10.66 -5.93 40.95
N ASN A 516 -9.55 -5.40 40.41
CA ASN A 516 -9.11 -4.03 40.67
C ASN A 516 -9.37 -3.12 39.45
N GLY A 517 -10.26 -3.56 38.55
CA GLY A 517 -10.59 -2.88 37.32
C GLY A 517 -11.55 -1.71 37.54
N TYR A 518 -11.58 -0.83 36.54
CA TYR A 518 -12.53 0.27 36.49
C TYR A 518 -13.41 0.15 35.24
N GLY A 519 -14.70 0.43 35.38
CA GLY A 519 -15.54 0.67 34.21
C GLY A 519 -15.10 1.95 33.50
N VAL A 520 -15.09 3.06 34.25
CA VAL A 520 -14.57 4.34 33.79
C VAL A 520 -13.67 4.94 34.87
N TYR A 521 -12.39 5.08 34.56
CA TYR A 521 -11.40 5.76 35.39
C TYR A 521 -11.17 7.18 34.87
N VAL A 522 -11.19 8.16 35.77
CA VAL A 522 -11.03 9.59 35.50
C VAL A 522 -9.86 10.13 36.32
N GLY A 523 -8.82 10.57 35.62
CA GLY A 523 -7.59 11.10 36.17
C GLY A 523 -7.74 12.50 36.76
N LYS A 524 -6.74 12.90 37.55
CA LYS A 524 -6.72 14.19 38.27
C LYS A 524 -6.65 15.43 37.39
N ASP A 525 -6.23 15.27 36.14
CA ASP A 525 -6.04 16.40 35.22
C ASP A 525 -7.30 16.64 34.36
N VAL A 526 -8.27 15.71 34.41
CA VAL A 526 -9.54 15.80 33.67
C VAL A 526 -10.36 16.97 34.18
N THR A 527 -10.95 17.75 33.27
CA THR A 527 -11.77 18.91 33.64
C THR A 527 -13.24 18.55 33.86
N ARG A 528 -13.76 17.65 33.03
CA ARG A 528 -15.16 17.21 33.06
C ARG A 528 -15.30 15.80 32.51
N ALA A 529 -16.12 15.00 33.18
CA ALA A 529 -16.57 13.71 32.69
C ALA A 529 -18.10 13.67 32.68
N THR A 530 -18.70 13.41 31.52
CA THR A 530 -20.15 13.32 31.34
C THR A 530 -20.53 11.98 30.73
N LEU A 531 -21.36 11.22 31.43
CA LEU A 531 -21.89 9.94 30.99
C LEU A 531 -23.41 10.05 30.89
N THR A 532 -23.98 9.69 29.74
CA THR A 532 -25.43 9.76 29.50
C THR A 532 -25.94 8.46 28.87
N GLY A 533 -26.88 7.78 29.53
CA GLY A 533 -27.46 6.54 29.01
C GLY A 533 -26.44 5.39 28.93
N THR A 534 -25.42 5.38 29.80
CA THR A 534 -24.31 4.40 29.76
C THR A 534 -24.59 3.22 30.68
N ARG A 535 -24.27 2.00 30.23
CA ARG A 535 -24.32 0.79 31.05
C ARG A 535 -22.91 0.30 31.38
N ILE A 536 -22.62 0.14 32.67
CA ILE A 536 -21.34 -0.33 33.20
C ILE A 536 -21.58 -1.58 34.03
N MET A 537 -20.86 -2.66 33.71
CA MET A 537 -21.03 -3.98 34.30
C MET A 537 -19.67 -4.55 34.71
N GLY A 538 -19.56 -4.96 35.97
CA GLY A 538 -18.44 -5.76 36.47
C GLY A 538 -18.83 -7.23 36.69
N ARG A 539 -17.97 -7.96 37.41
CA ARG A 539 -18.19 -9.37 37.82
C ARG A 539 -18.21 -9.59 39.35
N GLY A 540 -18.67 -8.59 40.09
CA GLY A 540 -18.81 -8.60 41.55
C GLY A 540 -17.69 -7.88 42.31
N SER A 541 -16.74 -7.29 41.59
CA SER A 541 -15.57 -6.59 42.14
C SER A 541 -15.24 -5.34 41.28
N GLY A 542 -14.29 -4.52 41.74
CA GLY A 542 -13.85 -3.29 41.09
C GLY A 542 -14.84 -2.12 41.22
N THR A 543 -14.54 -1.02 40.51
CA THR A 543 -15.30 0.23 40.62
C THR A 543 -15.98 0.59 39.30
N GLY A 544 -17.26 0.94 39.34
CA GLY A 544 -18.03 1.35 38.16
C GLY A 544 -17.48 2.63 37.54
N VAL A 545 -17.53 3.74 38.28
CA VAL A 545 -16.94 5.03 37.88
C VAL A 545 -16.04 5.55 39.00
N TYR A 546 -14.78 5.84 38.68
CA TYR A 546 -13.78 6.28 39.66
C TYR A 546 -13.11 7.59 39.22
N VAL A 547 -13.16 8.62 40.06
CA VAL A 547 -12.42 9.88 39.89
C VAL A 547 -11.30 9.92 40.91
N LYS A 548 -10.04 9.90 40.45
CA LYS A 548 -8.86 9.81 41.31
C LYS A 548 -8.60 11.07 42.14
N GLY A 549 -8.94 12.25 41.63
CA GLY A 549 -8.56 13.54 42.21
C GLY A 549 -8.85 14.70 41.26
N GLY A 550 -8.27 15.88 41.54
CA GLY A 550 -8.39 17.06 40.67
C GLY A 550 -9.70 17.82 40.80
N ASN A 551 -9.84 18.97 40.13
CA ASN A 551 -11.09 19.73 40.09
C ASN A 551 -11.96 19.25 38.93
N VAL A 552 -12.81 18.26 39.19
CA VAL A 552 -13.59 17.56 38.18
C VAL A 552 -15.08 17.83 38.38
N THR A 553 -15.79 18.11 37.30
CA THR A 553 -17.25 17.94 37.27
C THR A 553 -17.58 16.57 36.71
N LEU A 554 -18.13 15.68 37.54
CA LEU A 554 -18.64 14.38 37.11
C LEU A 554 -20.17 14.45 37.01
N ALA A 555 -20.70 14.23 35.80
CA ALA A 555 -22.14 14.18 35.55
C ALA A 555 -22.55 12.82 34.98
N LEU A 556 -23.45 12.14 35.68
CA LEU A 556 -24.02 10.84 35.31
C LEU A 556 -25.52 10.99 35.12
N THR A 557 -26.04 10.78 33.91
CA THR A 557 -27.48 10.86 33.62
C THR A 557 -27.96 9.58 32.98
N ASP A 558 -29.01 8.96 33.51
CA ASP A 558 -29.52 7.65 33.04
C ASP A 558 -28.42 6.56 32.97
N VAL A 559 -27.50 6.55 33.93
CA VAL A 559 -26.39 5.60 33.97
C VAL A 559 -26.78 4.38 34.80
N THR A 560 -26.53 3.18 34.27
CA THR A 560 -26.70 1.92 34.99
C THR A 560 -25.34 1.32 35.34
N VAL A 561 -25.07 1.14 36.63
CA VAL A 561 -23.89 0.45 37.16
C VAL A 561 -24.34 -0.83 37.87
N SER A 562 -23.69 -1.96 37.60
CA SER A 562 -24.04 -3.23 38.25
C SER A 562 -22.90 -4.23 38.33
N GLY A 563 -22.99 -5.15 39.30
CA GLY A 563 -22.00 -6.23 39.46
C GLY A 563 -20.62 -5.70 39.80
N ILE A 564 -20.52 -4.69 40.66
CA ILE A 564 -19.26 -4.09 41.08
C ILE A 564 -19.18 -4.02 42.61
N GLU A 565 -17.99 -3.82 43.16
CA GLU A 565 -17.79 -3.61 44.59
C GLU A 565 -18.19 -2.19 44.98
N THR A 566 -17.67 -1.19 44.27
CA THR A 566 -18.02 0.23 44.46
C THR A 566 -18.69 0.82 43.22
N GLY A 567 -19.86 1.44 43.38
CA GLY A 567 -20.62 1.98 42.25
C GLY A 567 -19.95 3.20 41.62
N VAL A 568 -19.92 4.30 42.37
CA VAL A 568 -19.31 5.57 41.96
C VAL A 568 -18.44 6.08 43.10
N GLU A 569 -17.20 6.43 42.81
CA GLU A 569 -16.28 7.04 43.78
C GLU A 569 -15.66 8.30 43.21
N MET A 570 -15.80 9.43 43.93
CA MET A 570 -15.23 10.72 43.55
C MET A 570 -14.29 11.25 44.62
N ASN A 571 -12.97 11.12 44.39
CA ASN A 571 -11.93 11.61 45.30
C ASN A 571 -11.36 13.00 44.92
N GLY A 572 -11.95 13.65 43.90
CA GLY A 572 -11.60 15.00 43.45
C GLY A 572 -12.22 16.13 44.28
N THR A 573 -11.83 17.35 43.92
CA THR A 573 -12.58 18.57 44.19
C THR A 573 -13.57 18.83 43.05
N GLY A 574 -14.55 19.71 43.26
CA GLY A 574 -15.59 20.00 42.27
C GLY A 574 -16.91 19.32 42.60
N ALA A 575 -17.69 18.98 41.57
CA ALA A 575 -19.08 18.57 41.73
C ALA A 575 -19.37 17.15 41.19
N LEU A 576 -20.12 16.38 41.98
CA LEU A 576 -20.76 15.13 41.57
C LEU A 576 -22.23 15.39 41.26
N MET A 577 -22.69 14.99 40.08
CA MET A 577 -24.09 15.04 39.69
C MET A 577 -24.52 13.66 39.20
N ILE A 578 -25.55 13.09 39.81
CA ILE A 578 -26.17 11.85 39.35
C ILE A 578 -27.65 12.12 39.20
N SER A 579 -28.19 11.93 38.00
CA SER A 579 -29.55 12.34 37.68
C SER A 579 -30.25 11.38 36.71
N GLY A 580 -31.53 11.66 36.48
CA GLY A 580 -32.42 10.82 35.67
C GLY A 580 -32.62 9.45 36.30
N SER A 581 -33.00 8.47 35.49
CA SER A 581 -33.31 7.10 35.91
C SER A 581 -32.07 6.24 36.26
N SER A 582 -30.99 6.89 36.73
CA SER A 582 -29.71 6.25 37.05
C SER A 582 -29.90 5.17 38.13
N THR A 583 -29.26 4.02 37.92
CA THR A 583 -29.35 2.85 38.81
C THR A 583 -27.95 2.35 39.14
N ILE A 584 -27.63 2.29 40.44
CA ILE A 584 -26.33 1.86 40.95
C ILE A 584 -26.55 0.61 41.81
N GLN A 585 -26.06 -0.54 41.35
CA GLN A 585 -26.10 -1.79 42.09
C GLN A 585 -24.69 -2.20 42.48
N PHE A 586 -24.46 -2.43 43.76
CA PHE A 586 -23.16 -2.79 44.31
C PHE A 586 -23.25 -3.96 45.27
N THR A 587 -22.11 -4.62 45.48
CA THR A 587 -21.98 -5.80 46.37
C THR A 587 -20.96 -5.61 47.48
N GLY A 588 -20.15 -4.55 47.44
CA GLY A 588 -19.10 -4.30 48.43
C GLY A 588 -19.38 -3.08 49.30
N GLU A 589 -18.38 -2.22 49.48
CA GLU A 589 -18.43 -1.18 50.52
C GLU A 589 -19.42 -0.04 50.22
N TYR A 590 -19.44 0.50 48.99
CA TYR A 590 -20.18 1.74 48.69
C TYR A 590 -20.98 1.72 47.39
N GLY A 591 -22.20 2.23 47.44
CA GLY A 591 -22.94 2.61 46.23
C GLY A 591 -22.35 3.87 45.62
N VAL A 592 -22.35 4.96 46.37
CA VAL A 592 -21.76 6.26 46.00
C VAL A 592 -20.85 6.76 47.11
N LYS A 593 -19.56 6.93 46.83
CA LYS A 593 -18.56 7.47 47.73
C LYS A 593 -18.13 8.87 47.31
N VAL A 594 -18.40 9.84 48.16
CA VAL A 594 -18.08 11.25 47.99
C VAL A 594 -16.85 11.57 48.84
N GLY A 595 -15.73 11.87 48.20
CA GLY A 595 -14.46 12.16 48.84
C GLY A 595 -14.44 13.53 49.52
N LYS A 596 -13.48 13.72 50.44
CA LYS A 596 -13.38 14.90 51.31
C LYS A 596 -13.23 16.25 50.59
N GLY A 597 -12.71 16.24 49.36
CA GLY A 597 -12.48 17.44 48.57
C GLY A 597 -13.69 17.91 47.75
N VAL A 598 -14.73 17.07 47.62
CA VAL A 598 -15.91 17.39 46.82
C VAL A 598 -16.62 18.60 47.43
N THR A 599 -17.05 19.54 46.61
CA THR A 599 -17.72 20.76 47.08
C THR A 599 -19.24 20.65 46.98
N ARG A 600 -19.74 19.88 46.01
CA ARG A 600 -21.16 19.63 45.82
C ARG A 600 -21.43 18.21 45.32
N ALA A 601 -22.47 17.58 45.85
CA ALA A 601 -22.95 16.29 45.37
C ALA A 601 -24.48 16.31 45.29
N ASP A 602 -25.00 16.26 44.06
CA ASP A 602 -26.43 16.32 43.76
C ASP A 602 -26.87 14.98 43.16
N LEU A 603 -27.69 14.22 43.89
CA LEU A 603 -28.31 12.99 43.40
C LEU A 603 -29.82 13.25 43.24
N THR A 604 -30.34 13.03 42.03
CA THR A 604 -31.75 13.21 41.69
C THR A 604 -32.29 11.97 40.99
N GLU A 605 -33.49 11.50 41.36
CA GLU A 605 -34.18 10.35 40.74
C GLU A 605 -33.35 9.04 40.70
N THR A 606 -32.34 8.94 41.55
CA THR A 606 -31.33 7.86 41.50
C THR A 606 -31.73 6.67 42.36
N LYS A 607 -31.53 5.46 41.85
CA LYS A 607 -31.73 4.19 42.58
C LYS A 607 -30.39 3.58 42.98
N ILE A 608 -30.21 3.27 44.25
CA ILE A 608 -28.99 2.67 44.82
C ILE A 608 -29.37 1.38 45.56
N ARG A 609 -28.75 0.25 45.21
CA ARG A 609 -29.07 -1.07 45.79
C ARG A 609 -27.82 -1.87 46.16
N GLY A 610 -27.72 -2.30 47.43
CA GLY A 610 -26.50 -2.91 48.00
C GLY A 610 -26.47 -4.44 48.13
N LYS A 611 -27.35 -5.18 47.44
CA LYS A 611 -27.38 -6.66 47.36
C LYS A 611 -26.99 -7.45 48.64
N GLY A 612 -27.33 -6.95 49.83
CA GLY A 612 -27.08 -7.63 51.10
C GLY A 612 -26.06 -6.98 52.04
N GLY A 613 -25.55 -5.78 51.76
CA GLY A 613 -24.69 -5.06 52.71
C GLY A 613 -24.14 -3.71 52.22
N GLY A 614 -23.22 -3.13 53.01
CA GLY A 614 -22.47 -1.91 52.65
C GLY A 614 -23.22 -0.59 52.88
N THR A 615 -22.66 0.51 52.38
CA THR A 615 -23.20 1.86 52.54
C THR A 615 -23.73 2.40 51.20
N GLY A 616 -25.00 2.79 51.14
CA GLY A 616 -25.61 3.33 49.92
C GLY A 616 -24.90 4.61 49.45
N VAL A 617 -24.86 5.62 50.31
CA VAL A 617 -24.12 6.87 50.07
C VAL A 617 -23.19 7.16 51.25
N TYR A 618 -21.90 7.35 50.98
CA TYR A 618 -20.87 7.67 51.97
C TYR A 618 -20.20 9.00 51.63
N VAL A 619 -20.08 9.90 52.60
CA VAL A 619 -19.37 11.18 52.48
C VAL A 619 -18.23 11.21 53.49
N ALA A 620 -17.00 11.30 52.99
CA ALA A 620 -15.78 11.18 53.79
C ALA A 620 -15.56 12.36 54.74
N HIS A 621 -14.95 12.06 55.90
CA HIS A 621 -14.62 12.99 56.99
C HIS A 621 -13.79 14.19 56.51
N GLU A 622 -14.06 15.38 57.08
CA GLU A 622 -13.39 16.69 56.88
C GLU A 622 -13.92 17.61 55.75
N GLY A 623 -14.92 17.19 54.96
CA GLY A 623 -15.45 18.00 53.85
C GLY A 623 -16.58 18.97 54.22
N LYS A 624 -16.60 20.18 53.62
CA LYS A 624 -17.78 21.08 53.58
C LYS A 624 -18.63 20.80 52.33
N VAL A 625 -19.01 19.55 52.12
CA VAL A 625 -19.87 19.15 50.98
C VAL A 625 -21.26 19.76 51.16
N ALA A 626 -21.78 20.39 50.11
CA ALA A 626 -23.23 20.60 49.96
C ALA A 626 -23.82 19.37 49.27
N MET A 627 -24.56 18.55 50.02
CA MET A 627 -25.20 17.32 49.54
C MET A 627 -26.69 17.55 49.33
N ALA A 628 -27.21 17.22 48.15
CA ALA A 628 -28.64 17.19 47.85
C ALA A 628 -29.08 15.80 47.39
N LEU A 629 -30.09 15.25 48.05
CA LEU A 629 -30.78 14.00 47.69
C LEU A 629 -32.24 14.32 47.36
N THR A 630 -32.62 14.25 46.08
CA THR A 630 -34.00 14.53 45.62
C THR A 630 -34.58 13.32 44.90
N ASP A 631 -35.66 12.75 45.42
CA ASP A 631 -36.29 11.52 44.90
C ASP A 631 -35.31 10.33 44.75
N VAL A 632 -34.46 10.11 45.76
CA VAL A 632 -33.43 9.06 45.77
C VAL A 632 -33.90 7.81 46.52
N ASN A 633 -33.78 6.63 45.91
CA ASN A 633 -34.16 5.35 46.52
C ASN A 633 -32.90 4.54 46.88
N ILE A 634 -32.67 4.29 48.17
CA ILE A 634 -31.58 3.46 48.68
C ILE A 634 -32.18 2.21 49.32
N SER A 635 -31.72 1.01 48.93
CA SER A 635 -32.27 -0.26 49.41
C SER A 635 -31.24 -1.38 49.54
N GLU A 636 -31.52 -2.38 50.37
CA GLU A 636 -30.69 -3.58 50.56
C GLU A 636 -29.24 -3.26 50.98
N VAL A 637 -29.05 -2.22 51.77
CA VAL A 637 -27.76 -1.77 52.32
C VAL A 637 -27.72 -1.92 53.83
N THR A 638 -26.54 -2.03 54.43
CA THR A 638 -26.37 -1.96 55.90
C THR A 638 -26.58 -0.53 56.39
N THR A 639 -26.02 0.44 55.67
CA THR A 639 -26.15 1.87 55.98
C THR A 639 -26.69 2.61 54.76
N GLY A 640 -27.80 3.32 54.91
CA GLY A 640 -28.40 4.14 53.85
C GLY A 640 -27.50 5.29 53.39
N LEU A 641 -27.35 6.26 54.27
CA LEU A 641 -26.50 7.44 54.10
C LEU A 641 -25.60 7.58 55.33
N TYR A 642 -24.31 7.79 55.12
CA TYR A 642 -23.35 8.11 56.16
C TYR A 642 -22.54 9.34 55.76
N MET A 643 -22.71 10.44 56.49
CA MET A 643 -22.06 11.72 56.19
C MET A 643 -21.24 12.17 57.39
N MET A 644 -19.92 12.30 57.20
CA MET A 644 -19.00 12.79 58.23
C MET A 644 -18.53 14.22 57.91
N GLY A 645 -18.85 15.19 58.77
CA GLY A 645 -18.38 16.58 58.68
C GLY A 645 -19.49 17.63 58.69
N ASN A 646 -19.12 18.91 58.70
CA ASN A 646 -20.02 20.05 58.90
C ASN A 646 -20.63 20.56 57.57
N GLY A 647 -20.86 19.66 56.62
CA GLY A 647 -21.48 19.98 55.33
C GLY A 647 -22.98 20.17 55.44
N ALA A 648 -23.60 20.79 54.44
CA ALA A 648 -25.06 20.91 54.40
C ALA A 648 -25.66 19.69 53.71
N LEU A 649 -26.62 19.02 54.36
CA LEU A 649 -27.41 17.95 53.77
C LEU A 649 -28.84 18.43 53.52
N THR A 650 -29.30 18.34 52.28
CA THR A 650 -30.69 18.56 51.90
C THR A 650 -31.27 17.26 51.37
N VAL A 651 -32.34 16.78 52.01
CA VAL A 651 -33.11 15.63 51.54
C VAL A 651 -34.51 16.10 51.20
N SER A 652 -34.94 15.88 49.96
CA SER A 652 -36.22 16.35 49.44
C SER A 652 -36.83 15.37 48.44
N GLY A 653 -38.03 15.68 47.94
CA GLY A 653 -38.78 14.83 47.03
C GLY A 653 -39.69 13.84 47.74
N ASN A 654 -40.84 13.56 47.14
CA ASN A 654 -41.87 12.69 47.72
C ASN A 654 -41.51 11.19 47.62
N SER A 655 -40.51 10.86 46.80
CA SER A 655 -40.12 9.47 46.49
C SER A 655 -38.79 9.06 47.12
N THR A 656 -38.17 9.93 47.93
CA THR A 656 -36.91 9.60 48.61
C THR A 656 -37.15 8.57 49.70
N THR A 657 -36.50 7.41 49.62
CA THR A 657 -36.63 6.32 50.60
C THR A 657 -35.27 5.71 50.91
N ILE A 658 -34.96 5.54 52.19
CA ILE A 658 -33.69 4.98 52.68
C ILE A 658 -33.99 3.73 53.51
N ASN A 659 -33.81 2.55 52.91
CA ASN A 659 -34.12 1.25 53.52
C ASN A 659 -32.85 0.49 53.90
N PHE A 660 -32.80 0.01 55.15
CA PHE A 660 -31.68 -0.73 55.74
C PHE A 660 -31.97 -2.24 55.81
N ALA A 661 -30.98 -3.08 55.59
CA ALA A 661 -31.04 -4.53 55.73
C ALA A 661 -30.33 -4.94 57.05
N GLY A 662 -31.11 -5.26 58.09
CA GLY A 662 -30.62 -5.68 59.41
C GLY A 662 -30.62 -4.55 60.44
N GLY A 663 -31.06 -4.85 61.67
CA GLY A 663 -31.38 -3.86 62.71
C GLY A 663 -30.23 -2.93 63.13
N MET A 664 -30.60 -1.69 63.47
CA MET A 664 -29.78 -0.48 63.68
C MET A 664 -29.42 0.29 62.39
N GLY A 665 -30.46 0.69 61.64
CA GLY A 665 -30.35 1.74 60.63
C GLY A 665 -30.29 3.11 61.29
N SER A 666 -29.17 3.81 61.13
CA SER A 666 -28.92 5.10 61.77
C SER A 666 -28.47 6.14 60.73
N MET A 667 -29.20 7.24 60.65
CA MET A 667 -28.78 8.46 59.98
C MET A 667 -28.05 9.30 61.02
N TRP A 668 -26.71 9.33 60.95
CA TRP A 668 -25.89 10.10 61.90
C TRP A 668 -25.52 11.44 61.26
N GLU A 669 -26.09 12.52 61.80
CA GLU A 669 -25.56 13.87 61.66
C GLU A 669 -24.89 14.20 63.00
N VAL A 670 -23.56 14.33 63.01
CA VAL A 670 -22.85 14.81 64.21
C VAL A 670 -22.79 16.33 64.09
N LEU A 671 -23.71 17.00 64.80
CA LEU A 671 -23.87 18.46 64.87
C LEU A 671 -22.60 19.19 65.31
#